data_AF-A0A2E8U686-F1
#
_entry.id   AF-A0A2E8U686-F1
#
_cell.length_a   1.000
_cell.length_b   1.000
_cell.length_c   1.000
_cell.angle_alpha   90.00
_cell.angle_beta   90.00
_cell.angle_gamma   90.00
#
_symmetry.space_group_name_H-M   'P 1'
#
loop_
_entity.id
_entity.type
_entity.pdbx_description
1 polymer ?
#
loop_
_entity_poly.entity_id
_entity_poly.type
_entity_poly.pdbx_seq_one_letter_code
_entity_poly.pdbx_strand_id
1 'polypeptide(L)'
;MIRKAIEDFSALPRGTRRAIVAALLLFDAAFLGLLHGQGILNQLDKIVGGGLPNDLVWLLQLVESISAGFAFIKILFDDVKPSIARNTAILLSPLFLLIIVFFSLDLLFQGLNDDATVTLDLISIGTNTLTWSSTYLAIAIGLTLTYKVQRYGNFAQSEFFMIGMFLAMVMAWSEYYYPIYEAPRDGVIGWYLLLWTLLVAFFCTGIVGVMIDRLVYRGFRLRDATPQVMMIASLGVALILRSIVYLRFTAARNMFEPDADWRMPNLRWEIPTTKLRLNLGDRSLEEGQTYTQFTCEQTGVDDVTGEPILSRIVTDGSKPAIEIYDVTTQCVQAATNYPYYKGVVPVVVFISVTLLYLLLTKSRLGRRMRAVADNPDLAASSGINVERGQLTSAFLSAGISGIGGAVFAITLRYNPETAFGLLLPSFAVIVLGTIGSIPGAIFGSLIVGFVRALSSPVLIGIGLPLGRSNYTALDAVMPYIFLVAILMIMPEGIGDAWEKWKIERLRNRKPETEKSRKTAGLLAILPTGILGLHHLKRNRSDRTVTFSAIAIGSYVMHKIGGFVGKNSFADGACADACLDNQLAETNLAHLTGRDDGTLMVEDSPYFSETVTELDEKWFELMQTELQVANLIVDIGEFVWPLIPILLWVYAANEGRKLLSDTDTISTKGGLNFANPLSQIRIPDLTELRNYVIELDRKHKSIIDEYKRRLTESAERLTSKISESFYGFFPSDSDTSLDRSTSLRLYGRQGVTGSWITFGVLLFILLLFIWWLPISQDVESMAWSKAFQVSNVMLTLSIFILMAFSLNLHTGVTGMVNFGVIFFVGVGAITVGVLTAPPEMHGYGWDVLPAVIFAVLLSAAFGWALAYPTARLRMDYFAIVTISLGEIVRVLLAGEPLMRSGPIASAIGIGNFTLPLKKWWFCGSDIDIGEGMAHLSANDCRDDVLLSSPATSVSELLNLGEPAPYFLLLSALGMICVFIVWRLLESLLASPWGRILKAIREDEDVAQHHGHNVLTHKASSLALGAAIAALAGAFWAWKLTGFEPTFMAPAKSTFLVWAAFVIGGAANNRGMIIGASIIVLMEFVFNVLVAASSPDLPLYSTADRIDSLFERLVTDQWATTKAFLLLTAIGIAIRSRGIAETGICGSAVFAFTALMLQEKSIDVVTNLSGEVSIAGANMAYVKVMLVGALMLFSLKYNPRGLLPEVPSRPARPNDAGGESE
;
A
#
# COMPACT_ATOMS: atom_id res chain seq x y z
N MET A 1 -37.11 -21.17 36.36
CA MET A 1 -35.71 -21.68 36.40
C MET A 1 -34.79 -20.81 35.54
N ILE A 2 -35.01 -20.71 34.22
CA ILE A 2 -34.19 -19.87 33.30
C ILE A 2 -34.13 -18.40 33.76
N ARG A 3 -35.25 -17.81 34.16
CA ARG A 3 -35.30 -16.41 34.66
C ARG A 3 -34.41 -16.18 35.88
N LYS A 4 -34.43 -17.13 36.83
CA LYS A 4 -33.57 -17.10 38.02
C LYS A 4 -32.08 -17.25 37.65
N ALA A 5 -31.77 -18.14 36.71
CA ALA A 5 -30.41 -18.28 36.20
C ALA A 5 -29.92 -17.01 35.46
N ILE A 6 -30.78 -16.32 34.70
CA ILE A 6 -30.46 -15.03 34.07
C ILE A 6 -30.23 -13.96 35.14
N GLU A 7 -31.06 -13.91 36.17
CA GLU A 7 -30.91 -12.98 37.30
C GLU A 7 -29.59 -13.24 38.05
N ASP A 8 -29.30 -14.49 38.43
CA ASP A 8 -28.06 -14.91 39.09
C ASP A 8 -26.82 -14.60 38.21
N PHE A 9 -26.89 -14.84 36.91
CA PHE A 9 -25.83 -14.51 35.95
C PHE A 9 -25.65 -13.01 35.77
N SER A 10 -26.74 -12.24 35.80
CA SER A 10 -26.71 -10.77 35.69
C SER A 10 -26.13 -10.11 36.94
N ALA A 11 -26.22 -10.78 38.11
CA ALA A 11 -25.65 -10.33 39.37
C ALA A 11 -24.12 -10.54 39.48
N LEU A 12 -23.52 -11.36 38.61
CA LEU A 12 -22.07 -11.59 38.60
C LEU A 12 -21.29 -10.33 38.19
N PRO A 13 -20.05 -10.15 38.70
CA PRO A 13 -19.16 -9.10 38.22
C PRO A 13 -18.97 -9.15 36.71
N ARG A 14 -18.88 -7.97 36.08
CA ARG A 14 -18.78 -7.84 34.61
C ARG A 14 -17.66 -8.70 34.01
N GLY A 15 -16.48 -8.72 34.62
CA GLY A 15 -15.35 -9.53 34.17
C GLY A 15 -15.63 -11.04 34.23
N THR A 16 -16.19 -11.53 35.35
CA THR A 16 -16.55 -12.94 35.52
C THR A 16 -17.59 -13.39 34.51
N ARG A 17 -18.61 -12.56 34.28
CA ARG A 17 -19.66 -12.83 33.29
C ARG A 17 -19.10 -12.96 31.87
N ARG A 18 -18.23 -12.03 31.46
CA ARG A 18 -17.57 -12.08 30.15
C ARG A 18 -16.66 -13.30 30.01
N ALA A 19 -15.94 -13.66 31.08
CA ALA A 19 -15.06 -14.83 31.09
C ALA A 19 -15.83 -16.14 30.95
N ILE A 20 -16.99 -16.26 31.61
CA ILE A 20 -17.88 -17.42 31.45
C ILE A 20 -18.36 -17.53 29.99
N VAL A 21 -18.79 -16.42 29.38
CA VAL A 21 -19.22 -16.44 27.96
C VAL A 21 -18.07 -16.84 27.04
N ALA A 22 -16.87 -16.26 27.22
CA ALA A 22 -15.71 -16.61 26.40
C ALA A 22 -15.31 -18.09 26.58
N ALA A 23 -15.38 -18.63 27.79
CA ALA A 23 -15.11 -20.04 28.06
C ALA A 23 -16.15 -20.97 27.41
N LEU A 24 -17.44 -20.60 27.47
CA LEU A 24 -18.51 -21.36 26.83
C LEU A 24 -18.38 -21.37 25.30
N LEU A 25 -18.05 -20.22 24.69
CA LEU A 25 -17.80 -20.14 23.24
C LEU A 25 -16.60 -21.01 22.83
N LEU A 26 -15.50 -20.95 23.60
CA LEU A 26 -14.32 -21.78 23.34
C LEU A 26 -14.64 -23.27 23.47
N PHE A 27 -15.41 -23.65 24.50
CA PHE A 27 -15.81 -25.04 24.73
C PHE A 27 -16.76 -25.55 23.64
N ASP A 28 -17.76 -24.76 23.26
CA ASP A 28 -18.69 -25.10 22.20
C ASP A 28 -17.97 -25.28 20.86
N ALA A 29 -17.18 -24.28 20.47
CA ALA A 29 -16.52 -24.29 19.18
C ALA A 29 -15.43 -25.37 19.11
N ALA A 30 -14.52 -25.43 20.08
CA ALA A 30 -13.35 -26.28 20.00
C ALA A 30 -13.65 -27.75 20.38
N PHE A 31 -14.32 -27.97 21.51
CA PHE A 31 -14.51 -29.32 22.03
C PHE A 31 -15.77 -29.99 21.48
N LEU A 32 -16.92 -29.30 21.48
CA LEU A 32 -18.15 -29.88 20.93
C LEU A 32 -18.16 -29.80 19.40
N GLY A 33 -17.74 -28.67 18.83
CA GLY A 33 -17.73 -28.40 17.39
C GLY A 33 -16.63 -29.14 16.65
N LEU A 34 -15.39 -28.64 16.72
CA LEU A 34 -14.27 -29.14 15.94
C LEU A 34 -13.97 -30.61 16.19
N LEU A 35 -13.94 -31.04 17.46
CA LEU A 35 -13.56 -32.41 17.82
C LEU A 35 -14.70 -33.43 17.66
N HIS A 36 -15.94 -33.10 18.05
CA HIS A 36 -17.06 -34.06 18.09
C HIS A 36 -18.16 -33.82 17.03
N GLY A 37 -18.12 -32.72 16.27
CA GLY A 37 -19.15 -32.39 15.28
C GLY A 37 -20.54 -32.10 15.88
N GLN A 38 -20.59 -31.63 17.13
CA GLN A 38 -21.82 -31.41 17.91
C GLN A 38 -21.99 -29.98 18.45
N GLY A 39 -21.14 -29.03 18.05
CA GLY A 39 -21.24 -27.62 18.48
C GLY A 39 -22.50 -26.91 17.99
N ILE A 40 -22.78 -25.71 18.49
CA ILE A 40 -23.98 -24.93 18.14
C ILE A 40 -24.12 -24.76 16.62
N LEU A 41 -23.02 -24.50 15.92
CA LEU A 41 -23.01 -24.36 14.46
C LEU A 41 -23.36 -25.68 13.72
N ASN A 42 -22.94 -26.85 14.21
CA ASN A 42 -23.36 -28.13 13.64
C ASN A 42 -24.85 -28.39 13.90
N GLN A 43 -25.36 -28.01 15.07
CA GLN A 43 -26.78 -28.15 15.38
C GLN A 43 -27.64 -27.22 14.52
N LEU A 44 -27.15 -26.00 14.25
CA LEU A 44 -27.80 -25.09 13.32
C LEU A 44 -27.84 -25.66 11.90
N ASP A 45 -26.75 -26.26 11.42
CA ASP A 45 -26.75 -26.94 10.13
C ASP A 45 -27.79 -28.08 10.08
N LYS A 46 -27.85 -28.92 11.12
CA LYS A 46 -28.88 -29.97 11.23
C LYS A 46 -30.30 -29.40 11.20
N ILE A 47 -30.54 -28.25 11.82
CA ILE A 47 -31.85 -27.58 11.82
C ILE A 47 -32.19 -27.00 10.43
N VAL A 48 -31.17 -26.54 9.68
CA VAL A 48 -31.33 -25.94 8.34
C VAL A 48 -31.38 -27.00 7.23
N GLY A 49 -31.29 -28.29 7.58
CA GLY A 49 -31.47 -29.41 6.64
C GLY A 49 -30.18 -30.16 6.31
N GLY A 50 -29.07 -29.92 7.02
CA GLY A 50 -27.81 -30.68 6.89
C GLY A 50 -27.12 -30.54 5.54
N GLY A 51 -27.37 -29.43 4.84
CA GLY A 51 -26.85 -29.16 3.50
C GLY A 51 -25.73 -28.12 3.45
N LEU A 52 -25.28 -27.59 4.59
CA LEU A 52 -24.12 -26.71 4.59
C LEU A 52 -22.86 -27.53 4.30
N PRO A 53 -21.89 -27.00 3.55
CA PRO A 53 -20.60 -27.66 3.40
C PRO A 53 -19.99 -27.85 4.79
N ASN A 54 -19.60 -29.09 5.10
CA ASN A 54 -18.91 -29.40 6.36
C ASN A 54 -17.72 -28.45 6.59
N ASP A 55 -17.06 -28.07 5.51
CA ASP A 55 -15.98 -27.08 5.45
C ASP A 55 -16.33 -25.70 5.99
N LEU A 56 -17.53 -25.21 5.72
CA LEU A 56 -17.98 -23.93 6.25
C LEU A 56 -18.21 -24.00 7.76
N VAL A 57 -18.76 -25.13 8.23
CA VAL A 57 -19.12 -25.31 9.64
C VAL A 57 -17.88 -25.34 10.52
N TRP A 58 -16.87 -26.14 10.18
CA TRP A 58 -15.64 -26.20 10.98
C TRP A 58 -14.80 -24.92 10.84
N LEU A 59 -14.83 -24.23 9.71
CA LEU A 59 -14.15 -22.93 9.55
C LEU A 59 -14.76 -21.86 10.46
N LEU A 60 -16.10 -21.78 10.53
CA LEU A 60 -16.79 -20.86 11.42
C LEU A 60 -16.52 -21.18 12.90
N GLN A 61 -16.43 -22.47 13.26
CA GLN A 61 -16.06 -22.89 14.61
C GLN A 61 -14.61 -22.54 14.94
N LEU A 62 -13.68 -22.67 13.99
CA LEU A 62 -12.30 -22.23 14.18
C LEU A 62 -12.23 -20.72 14.42
N VAL A 63 -12.98 -19.92 13.65
CA VAL A 63 -13.10 -18.47 13.86
C VAL A 63 -13.72 -18.14 15.22
N GLU A 64 -14.75 -18.88 15.65
CA GLU A 64 -15.39 -18.72 16.95
C GLU A 64 -14.42 -19.00 18.11
N SER A 65 -13.65 -20.11 18.01
CA SER A 65 -12.62 -20.48 18.98
C SER A 65 -11.53 -19.40 19.11
N ILE A 66 -11.01 -18.92 17.96
CA ILE A 66 -10.00 -17.84 17.93
C ILE A 66 -10.58 -16.53 18.51
N SER A 67 -11.83 -16.21 18.17
CA SER A 67 -12.53 -15.02 18.69
C SER A 67 -12.75 -15.09 20.20
N ALA A 68 -13.03 -16.27 20.75
CA ALA A 68 -13.09 -16.49 22.19
C ALA A 68 -11.72 -16.23 22.85
N GLY A 69 -10.61 -16.63 22.21
CA GLY A 69 -9.25 -16.29 22.63
C GLY A 69 -8.99 -14.78 22.70
N PHE A 70 -9.42 -14.03 21.68
CA PHE A 70 -9.36 -12.57 21.70
C PHE A 70 -10.25 -11.95 22.79
N ALA A 71 -11.42 -12.53 23.06
CA ALA A 71 -12.30 -12.07 24.14
C ALA A 71 -11.61 -12.19 25.51
N PHE A 72 -10.88 -13.28 25.77
CA PHE A 72 -10.07 -13.43 26.99
C PHE A 72 -9.03 -12.33 27.16
N ILE A 73 -8.32 -11.99 26.09
CA ILE A 73 -7.34 -10.89 26.12
C ILE A 73 -8.04 -9.57 26.42
N LYS A 74 -9.18 -9.30 25.79
CA LYS A 74 -9.92 -8.06 26.03
C LYS A 74 -10.40 -7.95 27.48
N ILE A 75 -10.81 -9.05 28.11
CA ILE A 75 -11.18 -9.09 29.54
C ILE A 75 -9.97 -8.74 30.42
N LEU A 76 -8.76 -9.21 30.06
CA LEU A 76 -7.53 -8.88 30.77
C LEU A 76 -7.20 -7.37 30.70
N PHE A 77 -7.47 -6.73 29.55
CA PHE A 77 -7.30 -5.28 29.40
C PHE A 77 -8.37 -4.48 30.16
N ASP A 78 -9.64 -4.84 30.02
CA ASP A 78 -10.76 -4.02 30.50
C ASP A 78 -11.06 -4.21 31.99
N ASP A 79 -11.05 -5.45 32.47
CA ASP A 79 -11.69 -5.84 33.74
C ASP A 79 -10.67 -6.21 34.85
N VAL A 80 -9.43 -6.53 34.50
CA VAL A 80 -8.37 -6.87 35.48
C VAL A 80 -7.66 -5.60 35.96
N LYS A 81 -7.48 -5.46 37.27
CA LYS A 81 -6.81 -4.29 37.87
C LYS A 81 -5.32 -4.22 37.45
N PRO A 82 -4.74 -3.01 37.30
CA PRO A 82 -3.32 -2.85 37.02
C PRO A 82 -2.46 -3.54 38.08
N SER A 83 -1.77 -4.60 37.68
CA SER A 83 -0.85 -5.39 38.51
C SER A 83 0.29 -5.90 37.65
N ILE A 84 1.39 -6.33 38.29
CA ILE A 84 2.51 -6.96 37.56
C ILE A 84 1.99 -8.20 36.81
N ALA A 85 1.15 -9.02 37.45
CA ALA A 85 0.54 -10.21 36.85
C ALA A 85 -0.32 -9.88 35.61
N ARG A 86 -1.10 -8.78 35.65
CA ARG A 86 -1.84 -8.31 34.47
C ARG A 86 -0.88 -7.89 33.36
N ASN A 87 0.13 -7.10 33.68
CA ASN A 87 1.08 -6.61 32.68
C ASN A 87 1.87 -7.77 32.04
N THR A 88 2.25 -8.78 32.82
CA THR A 88 2.90 -10.00 32.30
C THR A 88 1.95 -10.81 31.44
N ALA A 89 0.68 -10.96 31.83
CA ALA A 89 -0.31 -11.67 31.04
C ALA A 89 -0.65 -10.92 29.73
N ILE A 90 -0.67 -9.58 29.74
CA ILE A 90 -0.82 -8.77 28.54
C ILE A 90 0.40 -8.93 27.63
N LEU A 91 1.60 -8.94 28.20
CA LEU A 91 2.83 -9.17 27.43
C LEU A 91 2.85 -10.56 26.78
N LEU A 92 2.33 -11.59 27.46
CA LEU A 92 2.23 -12.96 26.97
C LEU A 92 0.99 -13.21 26.09
N SER A 93 0.12 -12.22 25.89
CA SER A 93 -1.13 -12.39 25.13
C SER A 93 -0.92 -12.84 23.67
N PRO A 94 0.12 -12.40 22.93
CA PRO A 94 0.34 -12.90 21.57
C PRO A 94 0.69 -14.39 21.54
N LEU A 95 1.49 -14.86 22.52
CA LEU A 95 1.83 -16.29 22.65
C LEU A 95 0.60 -17.11 23.02
N PHE A 96 -0.25 -16.59 23.92
CA PHE A 96 -1.53 -17.21 24.26
C PHE A 96 -2.46 -17.38 23.04
N LEU A 97 -2.54 -16.37 22.16
CA LEU A 97 -3.31 -16.49 20.92
C LEU A 97 -2.75 -17.56 19.98
N LEU A 98 -1.43 -17.61 19.81
CA LEU A 98 -0.81 -18.66 18.99
C LEU A 98 -1.12 -20.05 19.55
N ILE A 99 -1.06 -20.22 20.87
CA ILE A 99 -1.44 -21.47 21.52
C ILE A 99 -2.91 -21.81 21.24
N ILE A 100 -3.83 -20.85 21.34
CA ILE A 100 -5.25 -21.08 21.00
C ILE A 100 -5.43 -21.47 19.53
N VAL A 101 -4.71 -20.82 18.60
CA VAL A 101 -4.79 -21.14 17.17
C VAL A 101 -4.30 -22.57 16.93
N PHE A 102 -3.12 -22.94 17.41
CA PHE A 102 -2.58 -24.29 17.24
C PHE A 102 -3.43 -25.35 17.96
N PHE A 103 -3.95 -25.05 19.15
CA PHE A 103 -4.88 -25.92 19.86
C PHE A 103 -6.17 -26.15 19.07
N SER A 104 -6.73 -25.09 18.49
CA SER A 104 -7.93 -25.21 17.65
C SER A 104 -7.66 -26.02 16.38
N LEU A 105 -6.50 -25.82 15.74
CA LEU A 105 -6.09 -26.60 14.58
C LEU A 105 -5.87 -28.08 14.93
N ASP A 106 -5.25 -28.38 16.07
CA ASP A 106 -5.05 -29.76 16.52
C ASP A 106 -6.39 -30.49 16.72
N LEU A 107 -7.36 -29.82 17.35
CA LEU A 107 -8.72 -30.35 17.53
C LEU A 107 -9.48 -30.50 16.21
N LEU A 108 -9.29 -29.57 15.27
CA LEU A 108 -9.86 -29.67 13.93
C LEU A 108 -9.36 -30.92 13.21
N PHE A 109 -8.05 -31.12 13.13
CA PHE A 109 -7.48 -32.26 12.42
C PHE A 109 -7.80 -33.59 13.11
N GLN A 110 -7.88 -33.62 14.45
CA GLN A 110 -8.40 -34.78 15.19
C GLN A 110 -9.86 -35.08 14.84
N GLY A 111 -10.72 -34.06 14.77
CA GLY A 111 -12.12 -34.21 14.38
C GLY A 111 -12.30 -34.65 12.92
N LEU A 112 -11.36 -34.30 12.04
CA LEU A 112 -11.32 -34.72 10.63
C LEU A 112 -10.69 -36.11 10.44
N ASN A 113 -10.05 -36.70 11.46
CA ASN A 113 -9.20 -37.90 11.36
C ASN A 113 -8.09 -37.76 10.30
N ASP A 114 -7.46 -36.59 10.27
CA ASP A 114 -6.39 -36.26 9.33
C ASP A 114 -5.17 -35.73 10.10
N ASP A 115 -4.00 -35.69 9.46
CA ASP A 115 -2.76 -35.21 10.09
C ASP A 115 -2.08 -34.09 9.30
N ALA A 116 -1.59 -33.09 10.01
CA ALA A 116 -0.92 -31.96 9.42
C ALA A 116 0.44 -31.71 10.09
N THR A 117 1.46 -31.49 9.28
CA THR A 117 2.81 -31.19 9.79
C THR A 117 3.20 -29.75 9.46
N VAL A 118 3.38 -28.94 10.50
CA VAL A 118 3.83 -27.56 10.37
C VAL A 118 5.29 -27.48 10.78
N THR A 119 6.16 -27.02 9.88
CA THR A 119 7.58 -26.84 10.16
C THR A 119 7.91 -25.36 10.27
N LEU A 120 8.36 -24.95 11.45
CA LEU A 120 8.75 -23.59 11.79
C LEU A 120 10.26 -23.50 11.87
N ASP A 121 10.85 -22.72 10.99
CA ASP A 121 12.29 -22.47 10.96
C ASP A 121 12.57 -21.10 11.57
N LEU A 122 13.17 -21.07 12.76
CA LEU A 122 13.28 -19.85 13.55
C LEU A 122 14.10 -18.77 12.83
N ILE A 123 15.14 -19.18 12.10
CA ILE A 123 16.04 -18.25 11.40
C ILE A 123 15.43 -17.79 10.09
N SER A 124 14.77 -18.68 9.36
CA SER A 124 13.98 -18.29 8.19
C SER A 124 12.87 -17.30 8.58
N ILE A 125 12.15 -17.55 9.68
CA ILE A 125 11.13 -16.63 10.18
C ILE A 125 11.76 -15.29 10.58
N GLY A 126 12.88 -15.28 11.31
CA GLY A 126 13.57 -14.07 11.72
C GLY A 126 14.06 -13.22 10.54
N THR A 127 14.72 -13.84 9.57
CA THR A 127 15.27 -13.17 8.38
C THR A 127 14.17 -12.68 7.44
N ASN A 128 13.13 -13.48 7.20
CA ASN A 128 11.95 -13.07 6.44
C ASN A 128 11.19 -11.94 7.17
N THR A 129 11.09 -12.00 8.50
CA THR A 129 10.52 -10.92 9.31
C THR A 129 11.25 -9.61 9.03
N LEU A 130 12.59 -9.60 9.10
CA LEU A 130 13.38 -8.39 8.83
C LEU A 130 13.20 -7.88 7.40
N THR A 131 13.18 -8.77 6.41
CA THR A 131 13.00 -8.42 4.99
C THR A 131 11.63 -7.75 4.76
N TRP A 132 10.54 -8.36 5.22
CA TRP A 132 9.20 -7.78 5.07
C TRP A 132 9.01 -6.53 5.91
N SER A 133 9.54 -6.52 7.15
CA SER A 133 9.47 -5.36 8.04
C SER A 133 10.13 -4.14 7.44
N SER A 134 11.35 -4.29 6.91
CA SER A 134 12.07 -3.18 6.27
C SER A 134 11.35 -2.65 5.04
N THR A 135 10.81 -3.54 4.20
CA THR A 135 10.02 -3.16 3.03
C THR A 135 8.81 -2.28 3.41
N TYR A 136 8.00 -2.74 4.37
CA TYR A 136 6.84 -1.97 4.84
C TYR A 136 7.26 -0.70 5.60
N LEU A 137 8.37 -0.75 6.35
CA LEU A 137 8.87 0.37 7.13
C LEU A 137 9.28 1.56 6.25
N ALA A 138 9.88 1.33 5.08
CA ALA A 138 10.30 2.38 4.16
C ALA A 138 9.12 3.22 3.63
N ILE A 139 7.99 2.58 3.36
CA ILE A 139 6.74 3.27 2.98
C ILE A 139 6.07 3.88 4.21
N ALA A 140 5.97 3.11 5.31
CA ALA A 140 5.29 3.52 6.53
C ALA A 140 5.91 4.75 7.19
N ILE A 141 7.23 4.92 7.13
CA ILE A 141 7.89 6.13 7.66
C ILE A 141 7.63 7.36 6.81
N GLY A 142 7.62 7.21 5.49
CA GLY A 142 7.22 8.29 4.60
C GLY A 142 5.80 8.75 4.89
N LEU A 143 4.87 7.79 4.97
CA LEU A 143 3.49 8.08 5.40
C LEU A 143 3.45 8.73 6.80
N THR A 144 4.18 8.22 7.78
CA THR A 144 4.24 8.76 9.15
C THR A 144 4.70 10.22 9.17
N LEU A 145 5.69 10.59 8.35
CA LEU A 145 6.15 11.97 8.18
C LEU A 145 5.06 12.85 7.58
N THR A 146 4.42 12.39 6.50
CA THR A 146 3.35 13.13 5.83
C THR A 146 2.15 13.34 6.76
N TYR A 147 1.73 12.32 7.52
CA TYR A 147 0.66 12.45 8.50
C TYR A 147 1.02 13.44 9.62
N LYS A 148 2.25 13.36 10.13
CA LYS A 148 2.70 14.22 11.24
C LYS A 148 2.76 15.69 10.84
N VAL A 149 3.33 16.00 9.68
CA VAL A 149 3.60 17.38 9.26
C VAL A 149 2.47 17.95 8.39
N GLN A 150 1.89 17.14 7.51
CA GLN A 150 0.91 17.58 6.51
C GLN A 150 -0.56 17.22 6.86
N ARG A 151 -0.81 16.34 7.84
CA ARG A 151 -2.13 16.00 8.40
C ARG A 151 -3.13 15.36 7.42
N TYR A 152 -2.66 14.57 6.45
CA TYR A 152 -3.52 13.72 5.62
C TYR A 152 -2.82 12.41 5.24
N GLY A 153 -3.58 11.41 4.81
CA GLY A 153 -3.04 10.15 4.28
C GLY A 153 -2.59 10.27 2.83
N ASN A 154 -1.30 10.08 2.57
CA ASN A 154 -0.72 10.19 1.24
C ASN A 154 -0.74 8.84 0.50
N PHE A 155 -1.78 8.56 -0.29
CA PHE A 155 -1.87 7.34 -1.11
C PHE A 155 -0.83 7.27 -2.25
N ALA A 156 -0.19 8.40 -2.60
CA ALA A 156 0.92 8.39 -3.56
C ALA A 156 2.25 7.88 -2.95
N GLN A 157 2.31 7.59 -1.64
CA GLN A 157 3.58 7.26 -1.00
C GLN A 157 4.25 6.01 -1.59
N SER A 158 3.47 4.97 -1.91
CA SER A 158 4.00 3.77 -2.58
C SER A 158 4.54 4.06 -3.97
N GLU A 159 4.04 5.08 -4.65
CA GLU A 159 4.56 5.43 -5.98
C GLU A 159 5.95 6.06 -5.89
N PHE A 160 6.33 6.69 -4.77
CA PHE A 160 7.74 7.07 -4.55
C PHE A 160 8.64 5.85 -4.37
N PHE A 161 8.13 4.79 -3.75
CA PHE A 161 8.81 3.50 -3.66
C PHE A 161 8.93 2.86 -5.06
N MET A 162 7.88 2.92 -5.88
CA MET A 162 7.93 2.51 -7.29
C MET A 162 9.00 3.27 -8.08
N ILE A 163 9.02 4.60 -7.99
CA ILE A 163 10.02 5.42 -8.68
C ILE A 163 11.43 5.03 -8.23
N GLY A 164 11.64 4.69 -6.96
CA GLY A 164 12.90 4.14 -6.46
C GLY A 164 13.31 2.83 -7.15
N MET A 165 12.37 1.88 -7.31
CA MET A 165 12.63 0.63 -8.04
C MET A 165 13.07 0.87 -9.48
N PHE A 166 12.36 1.73 -10.21
CA PHE A 166 12.67 2.01 -11.61
C PHE A 166 13.91 2.89 -11.78
N LEU A 167 14.21 3.81 -10.85
CA LEU A 167 15.47 4.55 -10.85
C LEU A 167 16.67 3.61 -10.72
N ALA A 168 16.57 2.55 -9.92
CA ALA A 168 17.63 1.55 -9.84
C ALA A 168 17.89 0.88 -11.21
N MET A 169 16.82 0.59 -11.96
CA MET A 169 16.95 0.10 -13.34
C MET A 169 17.55 1.13 -14.30
N VAL A 170 17.12 2.39 -14.21
CA VAL A 170 17.68 3.47 -15.04
C VAL A 170 19.18 3.58 -14.85
N MET A 171 19.64 3.47 -13.60
CA MET A 171 21.07 3.51 -13.30
C MET A 171 21.81 2.31 -13.91
N ALA A 172 21.28 1.10 -13.77
CA ALA A 172 21.87 -0.11 -14.36
C ALA A 172 21.98 -0.06 -15.89
N TRP A 173 20.98 0.52 -16.57
CA TRP A 173 20.93 0.62 -18.03
C TRP A 173 21.58 1.89 -18.62
N SER A 174 22.14 2.75 -17.78
CA SER A 174 22.86 3.92 -18.28
C SER A 174 24.19 3.50 -18.92
N GLU A 175 24.65 4.20 -19.96
CA GLU A 175 25.88 3.81 -20.67
C GLU A 175 27.12 3.81 -19.79
N TYR A 176 27.11 4.64 -18.74
CA TYR A 176 28.19 4.73 -17.78
C TYR A 176 28.28 3.49 -16.89
N TYR A 177 27.16 2.96 -16.37
CA TYR A 177 27.19 1.80 -15.46
C TYR A 177 26.99 0.44 -16.15
N TYR A 178 26.55 0.45 -17.42
CA TYR A 178 26.30 -0.74 -18.22
C TYR A 178 27.45 -1.77 -18.24
N PRO A 179 28.74 -1.36 -18.36
CA PRO A 179 29.85 -2.33 -18.43
C PRO A 179 30.03 -3.15 -17.14
N ILE A 180 29.72 -2.59 -15.97
CA ILE A 180 29.74 -3.35 -14.71
C ILE A 180 28.47 -4.20 -14.58
N TYR A 181 27.31 -3.70 -15.03
CA TYR A 181 26.05 -4.41 -14.94
C TYR A 181 26.03 -5.72 -15.76
N GLU A 182 26.60 -5.72 -16.97
CA GLU A 182 26.68 -6.91 -17.84
C GLU A 182 28.00 -7.70 -17.65
N ALA A 183 28.76 -7.42 -16.59
CA ALA A 183 29.97 -8.18 -16.31
C ALA A 183 29.65 -9.67 -16.09
N PRO A 184 30.53 -10.60 -16.51
CA PRO A 184 30.35 -12.02 -16.26
C PRO A 184 30.47 -12.31 -14.77
N ARG A 185 29.79 -13.38 -14.33
CA ARG A 185 29.82 -13.80 -12.92
C ARG A 185 31.19 -14.32 -12.53
N ASP A 186 31.79 -13.72 -11.52
CA ASP A 186 33.14 -14.02 -11.04
C ASP A 186 33.20 -14.45 -9.56
N GLY A 187 32.07 -14.45 -8.83
CA GLY A 187 32.10 -14.84 -7.41
C GLY A 187 32.24 -13.68 -6.42
N VAL A 188 32.51 -12.47 -6.88
CA VAL A 188 32.83 -11.29 -6.05
C VAL A 188 31.72 -10.23 -6.20
N ILE A 189 31.49 -9.41 -5.16
CA ILE A 189 30.37 -8.48 -5.14
C ILE A 189 30.83 -7.05 -5.47
N GLY A 190 30.24 -6.46 -6.51
CA GLY A 190 30.31 -5.02 -6.78
C GLY A 190 29.35 -4.17 -5.90
N TRP A 191 29.85 -3.07 -5.34
CA TRP A 191 29.12 -2.16 -4.45
C TRP A 191 28.84 -0.79 -5.05
N TYR A 192 29.65 -0.33 -6.00
CA TYR A 192 29.63 1.02 -6.55
C TYR A 192 28.28 1.36 -7.19
N LEU A 193 27.76 0.50 -8.07
CA LEU A 193 26.45 0.72 -8.70
C LEU A 193 25.35 0.78 -7.62
N LEU A 194 25.35 -0.15 -6.66
CA LEU A 194 24.37 -0.15 -5.59
C LEU A 194 24.42 1.16 -4.77
N LEU A 195 25.59 1.63 -4.33
CA LEU A 195 25.70 2.83 -3.51
C LEU A 195 25.21 4.09 -4.24
N TRP A 196 25.56 4.24 -5.51
CA TRP A 196 25.09 5.37 -6.33
C TRP A 196 23.60 5.28 -6.63
N THR A 197 23.06 4.09 -6.90
CA THR A 197 21.60 3.92 -7.09
C THR A 197 20.83 4.37 -5.86
N LEU A 198 21.30 4.06 -4.64
CA LEU A 198 20.65 4.47 -3.40
C LEU A 198 20.69 5.98 -3.18
N LEU A 199 21.82 6.62 -3.50
CA LEU A 199 21.96 8.07 -3.41
C LEU A 199 21.04 8.76 -4.41
N VAL A 200 21.09 8.35 -5.69
CA VAL A 200 20.24 8.90 -6.75
C VAL A 200 18.77 8.67 -6.44
N ALA A 201 18.39 7.47 -5.98
CA ALA A 201 17.03 7.16 -5.57
C ALA A 201 16.55 8.12 -4.46
N PHE A 202 17.33 8.36 -3.41
CA PHE A 202 16.98 9.29 -2.34
C PHE A 202 16.73 10.72 -2.84
N PHE A 203 17.67 11.27 -3.61
CA PHE A 203 17.59 12.67 -4.05
C PHE A 203 16.52 12.86 -5.13
N CYS A 204 16.45 11.99 -6.13
CA CYS A 204 15.51 12.13 -7.23
C CYS A 204 14.07 11.93 -6.76
N THR A 205 13.79 10.88 -5.98
CA THR A 205 12.44 10.69 -5.42
C THR A 205 12.08 11.81 -4.45
N GLY A 206 13.03 12.30 -3.65
CA GLY A 206 12.85 13.48 -2.80
C GLY A 206 12.46 14.73 -3.59
N ILE A 207 13.14 14.99 -4.72
CA ILE A 207 12.80 16.11 -5.63
C ILE A 207 11.41 15.92 -6.21
N VAL A 208 11.05 14.73 -6.67
CA VAL A 208 9.69 14.43 -7.17
C VAL A 208 8.64 14.69 -6.08
N GLY A 209 8.92 14.31 -4.83
CA GLY A 209 8.05 14.63 -3.69
C GLY A 209 7.84 16.14 -3.48
N VAL A 210 8.91 16.93 -3.59
CA VAL A 210 8.85 18.41 -3.52
C VAL A 210 8.05 19.00 -4.67
N MET A 211 8.23 18.47 -5.89
CA MET A 211 7.52 18.92 -7.08
C MET A 211 6.01 18.69 -6.96
N ILE A 212 5.61 17.49 -6.55
CA ILE A 212 4.20 17.15 -6.35
C ILE A 212 3.58 18.02 -5.27
N ASP A 213 4.28 18.21 -4.14
CA ASP A 213 3.79 19.06 -3.08
C ASP A 213 3.54 20.49 -3.57
N ARG A 214 4.44 21.03 -4.38
CA ARG A 214 4.33 22.38 -4.95
C ARG A 214 3.23 22.52 -6.00
N LEU A 215 3.13 21.56 -6.93
CA LEU A 215 2.20 21.62 -8.06
C LEU A 215 0.76 21.27 -7.67
N VAL A 216 0.60 20.38 -6.69
CA VAL A 216 -0.69 19.78 -6.33
C VAL A 216 -1.11 20.22 -4.92
N TYR A 217 -0.40 19.74 -3.89
CA TYR A 217 -0.89 19.85 -2.51
C TYR A 217 -0.90 21.27 -1.95
N ARG A 218 0.07 22.10 -2.34
CA ARG A 218 0.12 23.51 -1.97
C ARG A 218 -1.16 24.26 -2.35
N GLY A 219 -1.68 24.01 -3.56
CA GLY A 219 -2.90 24.65 -4.04
C GLY A 219 -4.14 24.28 -3.21
N PHE A 220 -4.21 23.04 -2.76
CA PHE A 220 -5.28 22.57 -1.87
C PHE A 220 -5.16 23.15 -0.46
N ARG A 221 -3.94 23.22 0.09
CA ARG A 221 -3.69 23.81 1.41
C ARG A 221 -4.03 25.30 1.47
N LEU A 222 -3.69 26.07 0.44
CA LEU A 222 -4.01 27.50 0.37
C LEU A 222 -5.53 27.79 0.28
N ARG A 223 -6.35 26.77 0.05
CA ARG A 223 -7.81 26.87 -0.03
C ARG A 223 -8.51 26.16 1.14
N ASP A 224 -7.77 25.83 2.20
CA ASP A 224 -8.26 25.12 3.38
C ASP A 224 -9.05 23.84 3.04
N ALA A 225 -8.57 23.10 2.03
CA ALA A 225 -9.16 21.83 1.66
C ALA A 225 -9.12 20.85 2.85
N THR A 226 -10.18 20.08 3.03
CA THR A 226 -10.23 19.08 4.10
C THR A 226 -9.17 17.99 3.89
N PRO A 227 -8.69 17.33 4.96
CA PRO A 227 -7.76 16.19 4.83
C PRO A 227 -8.25 15.10 3.88
N GLN A 228 -9.57 14.91 3.80
CA GLN A 228 -10.22 13.96 2.89
C GLN A 228 -9.98 14.32 1.43
N VAL A 229 -10.14 15.61 1.07
CA VAL A 229 -9.87 16.09 -0.30
C VAL A 229 -8.37 15.96 -0.63
N MET A 230 -7.48 16.23 0.33
CA MET A 230 -6.04 16.03 0.14
C MET A 230 -5.69 14.55 -0.09
N MET A 231 -6.32 13.65 0.66
CA MET A 231 -6.16 12.21 0.52
C MET A 231 -6.63 11.71 -0.85
N ILE A 232 -7.79 12.19 -1.33
CA ILE A 232 -8.29 11.89 -2.68
C ILE A 232 -7.37 12.48 -3.76
N ALA A 233 -6.86 13.70 -3.56
CA ALA A 233 -5.90 14.28 -4.50
C ALA A 233 -4.62 13.42 -4.61
N SER A 234 -4.13 12.88 -3.48
CA SER A 234 -2.97 11.99 -3.48
C SER A 234 -3.19 10.70 -4.27
N LEU A 235 -4.42 10.20 -4.32
CA LEU A 235 -4.80 9.08 -5.17
C LEU A 235 -4.68 9.44 -6.66
N GLY A 236 -5.19 10.61 -7.06
CA GLY A 236 -5.06 11.10 -8.43
C GLY A 236 -3.60 11.27 -8.85
N VAL A 237 -2.75 11.77 -7.94
CA VAL A 237 -1.29 11.81 -8.14
C VAL A 237 -0.72 10.40 -8.33
N ALA A 238 -1.16 9.43 -7.51
CA ALA A 238 -0.66 8.07 -7.60
C ALA A 238 -0.93 7.43 -8.97
N LEU A 239 -2.15 7.60 -9.49
CA LEU A 239 -2.53 7.12 -10.82
C LEU A 239 -1.68 7.74 -11.93
N ILE A 240 -1.42 9.05 -11.85
CA ILE A 240 -0.57 9.76 -12.82
C ILE A 240 0.86 9.23 -12.77
N LEU A 241 1.46 9.14 -11.58
CA LEU A 241 2.83 8.65 -11.41
C LEU A 241 2.99 7.24 -11.95
N ARG A 242 2.07 6.34 -11.62
CA ARG A 242 2.09 4.96 -12.10
C ARG A 242 1.97 4.89 -13.61
N SER A 243 1.05 5.65 -14.20
CA SER A 243 0.90 5.71 -15.65
C SER A 243 2.14 6.24 -16.36
N ILE A 244 2.82 7.25 -15.81
CA ILE A 244 4.07 7.77 -16.39
C ILE A 244 5.13 6.67 -16.43
N VAL A 245 5.26 5.88 -15.36
CA VAL A 245 6.19 4.75 -15.31
C VAL A 245 5.77 3.64 -16.28
N TYR A 246 4.49 3.32 -16.40
CA TYR A 246 3.98 2.37 -17.39
C TYR A 246 4.28 2.79 -18.83
N LEU A 247 4.05 4.06 -19.17
CA LEU A 247 4.33 4.59 -20.51
C LEU A 247 5.82 4.48 -20.86
N ARG A 248 6.71 4.53 -19.87
CA ARG A 248 8.16 4.43 -20.09
C ARG A 248 8.68 3.00 -20.08
N PHE A 249 8.28 2.19 -19.11
CA PHE A 249 8.89 0.87 -18.86
C PHE A 249 7.98 -0.32 -19.22
N THR A 250 6.79 -0.04 -19.78
CA THR A 250 5.75 -1.02 -20.11
C THR A 250 5.23 -1.79 -18.88
N ALA A 251 4.42 -2.84 -19.10
CA ALA A 251 4.01 -3.77 -18.06
C ALA A 251 4.97 -4.95 -17.86
N ALA A 252 6.11 -4.97 -18.55
CA ALA A 252 7.14 -5.99 -18.38
C ALA A 252 7.59 -6.07 -16.92
N ARG A 253 7.92 -7.30 -16.50
CA ARG A 253 8.46 -7.55 -15.16
C ARG A 253 9.97 -7.49 -15.23
N ASN A 254 10.54 -6.44 -14.66
CA ASN A 254 11.98 -6.21 -14.65
C ASN A 254 12.54 -6.48 -13.25
N MET A 255 13.86 -6.57 -13.15
CA MET A 255 14.53 -6.79 -11.87
C MET A 255 15.90 -6.15 -11.89
N PHE A 256 16.27 -5.51 -10.79
CA PHE A 256 17.52 -4.79 -10.67
C PHE A 256 18.57 -5.73 -10.09
N GLU A 257 19.65 -5.96 -10.81
CA GLU A 257 20.83 -6.68 -10.34
C GLU A 257 21.97 -5.66 -10.37
N PRO A 258 22.51 -5.18 -9.23
CA PRO A 258 23.63 -4.24 -9.25
C PRO A 258 24.88 -4.82 -9.92
N ASP A 259 24.98 -6.14 -9.88
CA ASP A 259 26.01 -6.97 -10.45
C ASP A 259 25.44 -8.40 -10.48
N ALA A 260 25.80 -9.19 -11.48
CA ALA A 260 25.23 -10.51 -11.73
C ALA A 260 25.51 -11.50 -10.58
N ASP A 261 26.58 -11.25 -9.84
CA ASP A 261 27.05 -12.08 -8.72
C ASP A 261 26.13 -12.02 -7.49
N TRP A 262 25.42 -10.91 -7.27
CA TRP A 262 24.49 -10.73 -6.13
C TRP A 262 23.45 -11.85 -5.97
N ARG A 263 23.16 -12.59 -7.05
CA ARG A 263 22.13 -13.64 -7.10
C ARG A 263 22.69 -15.03 -7.31
N MET A 264 23.99 -15.23 -7.18
CA MET A 264 24.54 -16.57 -7.20
C MET A 264 24.09 -17.39 -5.97
N PRO A 265 23.77 -18.68 -6.13
CA PRO A 265 23.28 -19.51 -5.03
C PRO A 265 24.30 -19.76 -3.89
N ASN A 266 25.59 -19.58 -4.17
CA ASN A 266 26.70 -19.71 -3.22
C ASN A 266 26.89 -18.46 -2.33
N LEU A 267 26.44 -17.27 -2.77
CA LEU A 267 26.56 -16.03 -1.99
C LEU A 267 25.42 -15.88 -0.97
N ARG A 268 25.62 -16.52 0.18
CA ARG A 268 24.63 -16.63 1.25
C ARG A 268 25.28 -16.73 2.62
N TRP A 269 24.57 -16.30 3.66
CA TRP A 269 24.93 -16.65 5.02
C TRP A 269 24.34 -18.02 5.33
N GLU A 270 25.22 -18.95 5.70
CA GLU A 270 24.82 -20.26 6.21
C GLU A 270 24.69 -20.13 7.73
N ILE A 271 23.44 -19.93 8.17
CA ILE A 271 23.15 -19.71 9.58
C ILE A 271 22.62 -21.02 10.17
N PRO A 272 23.25 -21.56 11.24
CA PRO A 272 22.79 -22.79 11.88
C PRO A 272 21.41 -22.54 12.51
N THR A 273 20.39 -23.34 12.15
CA THR A 273 19.00 -23.12 12.61
C THR A 273 18.46 -24.30 13.40
N THR A 274 17.55 -23.98 14.31
CA THR A 274 16.68 -24.94 14.96
C THR A 274 15.31 -24.92 14.28
N LYS A 275 14.83 -26.10 13.91
CA LYS A 275 13.51 -26.29 13.33
C LYS A 275 12.58 -26.88 14.39
N LEU A 276 11.39 -26.30 14.47
CA LEU A 276 10.28 -26.75 15.32
C LEU A 276 9.24 -27.37 14.40
N ARG A 277 9.04 -28.69 14.47
CA ARG A 277 7.92 -29.38 13.81
C ARG A 277 6.79 -29.58 14.79
N LEU A 278 5.60 -29.19 14.37
CA LEU A 278 4.35 -29.40 15.07
C LEU A 278 3.54 -30.42 14.26
N ASN A 279 3.25 -31.57 14.86
CA ASN A 279 2.40 -32.60 14.27
C ASN A 279 1.00 -32.46 14.88
N LEU A 280 0.06 -31.97 14.07
CA LEU A 280 -1.32 -31.67 14.44
C LEU A 280 -2.23 -32.81 13.98
N GLY A 281 -3.31 -33.07 14.72
CA GLY A 281 -4.33 -34.02 14.31
C GLY A 281 -4.12 -35.44 14.83
N ASP A 282 -4.40 -36.42 13.96
CA ASP A 282 -4.12 -37.82 14.25
C ASP A 282 -2.61 -38.08 14.23
N ARG A 283 -2.10 -38.66 15.31
CA ARG A 283 -0.67 -38.96 15.50
C ARG A 283 -0.40 -40.46 15.53
N SER A 284 -1.42 -41.29 15.35
CA SER A 284 -1.26 -42.74 15.25
C SER A 284 -0.53 -43.11 13.95
N LEU A 285 0.23 -44.21 13.98
CA LEU A 285 0.86 -44.79 12.79
C LEU A 285 0.07 -46.04 12.40
N GLU A 286 -0.14 -46.23 11.10
CA GLU A 286 -0.73 -47.45 10.57
C GLU A 286 0.25 -48.64 10.74
N GLU A 287 -0.30 -49.86 10.81
CA GLU A 287 0.49 -51.07 11.04
C GLU A 287 1.54 -51.27 9.93
N GLY A 288 2.82 -51.23 10.30
CA GLY A 288 3.97 -51.33 9.37
C GLY A 288 4.52 -50.00 8.87
N GLN A 289 3.90 -48.85 9.19
CA GLN A 289 4.51 -47.53 8.96
C GLN A 289 5.46 -47.18 10.11
N THR A 290 6.54 -46.49 9.77
CA THR A 290 7.55 -46.08 10.74
C THR A 290 7.81 -44.58 10.65
N TYR A 291 7.90 -43.91 11.81
CA TYR A 291 8.19 -42.48 11.86
C TYR A 291 9.68 -42.25 12.03
N THR A 292 10.30 -41.56 11.07
CA THR A 292 11.70 -41.14 11.17
C THR A 292 11.78 -39.84 11.99
N GLN A 293 12.29 -39.93 13.22
CA GLN A 293 12.69 -38.76 13.99
C GLN A 293 13.91 -38.10 13.31
N PHE A 294 14.03 -36.78 13.45
CA PHE A 294 15.14 -36.03 12.85
C PHE A 294 16.42 -36.11 13.70
N THR A 295 16.35 -36.71 14.90
CA THR A 295 17.50 -37.04 15.75
C THR A 295 18.31 -38.22 15.20
N CYS A 296 19.63 -38.09 15.23
CA CYS A 296 20.55 -39.14 14.80
C CYS A 296 21.14 -39.92 15.98
N GLU A 297 21.29 -41.22 15.82
CA GLU A 297 22.01 -42.11 16.73
C GLU A 297 23.16 -42.80 15.98
N GLN A 298 24.26 -43.06 16.68
CA GLN A 298 25.39 -43.79 16.10
C GLN A 298 25.01 -45.27 15.97
N THR A 299 24.71 -45.70 14.74
CA THR A 299 24.33 -47.08 14.43
C THR A 299 25.52 -47.98 14.07
N GLY A 300 26.71 -47.41 13.88
CA GLY A 300 27.92 -48.18 13.60
C GLY A 300 29.19 -47.31 13.55
N VAL A 301 30.28 -47.93 13.11
CA VAL A 301 31.53 -47.26 12.74
C VAL A 301 31.90 -47.80 11.36
N ASP A 302 32.30 -46.95 10.44
CA ASP A 302 32.74 -47.37 9.10
C ASP A 302 34.08 -48.11 9.23
N ASP A 303 34.11 -49.35 8.75
CA ASP A 303 35.26 -50.26 8.87
C ASP A 303 36.50 -49.74 8.11
N VAL A 304 36.35 -48.80 7.17
CA VAL A 304 37.47 -48.25 6.37
C VAL A 304 37.99 -46.92 6.93
N THR A 305 37.10 -46.04 7.39
CA THR A 305 37.45 -44.67 7.83
C THR A 305 37.51 -44.49 9.34
N GLY A 306 36.94 -45.42 10.12
CA GLY A 306 36.86 -45.33 11.58
C GLY A 306 35.86 -44.28 12.09
N GLU A 307 35.06 -43.69 11.20
CA GLU A 307 34.08 -42.66 11.55
C GLU A 307 32.74 -43.27 12.01
N PRO A 308 32.04 -42.65 12.98
CA PRO A 308 30.74 -43.11 13.43
C PRO A 308 29.67 -42.97 12.35
N ILE A 309 29.01 -44.08 11.98
CA ILE A 309 27.86 -44.09 11.07
C ILE A 309 26.62 -43.64 11.85
N LEU A 310 26.19 -42.40 11.60
CA LEU A 310 24.99 -41.81 12.17
C LEU A 310 23.78 -42.11 11.26
N SER A 311 22.70 -42.67 11.81
CA SER A 311 21.44 -42.84 11.08
C SER A 311 20.25 -42.32 11.89
N ARG A 312 19.14 -42.06 11.19
CA ARG A 312 17.93 -41.47 11.78
C ARG A 312 17.20 -42.49 12.64
N ILE A 313 16.69 -42.07 13.80
CA ILE A 313 15.88 -42.92 14.67
C ILE A 313 14.53 -43.18 14.00
N VAL A 314 14.14 -44.46 13.92
CA VAL A 314 12.87 -44.92 13.35
C VAL A 314 12.03 -45.49 14.49
N THR A 315 10.86 -44.90 14.76
CA THR A 315 9.93 -45.37 15.80
C THR A 315 8.65 -45.93 15.20
N ASP A 316 8.24 -47.12 15.65
CA ASP A 316 7.01 -47.82 15.23
C ASP A 316 5.78 -47.41 16.07
N GLY A 317 5.91 -46.36 16.89
CA GLY A 317 4.88 -45.91 17.85
C GLY A 317 3.92 -44.86 17.29
N SER A 318 3.98 -43.64 17.82
CA SER A 318 3.15 -42.50 17.38
C SER A 318 4.02 -41.27 17.09
N LYS A 319 3.51 -40.37 16.23
CA LYS A 319 4.19 -39.10 15.90
C LYS A 319 4.19 -38.19 17.14
N PRO A 320 5.33 -37.63 17.57
CA PRO A 320 5.36 -36.68 18.70
C PRO A 320 4.62 -35.39 18.33
N ALA A 321 3.89 -34.77 19.28
CA ALA A 321 3.14 -33.54 19.02
C ALA A 321 4.06 -32.35 18.65
N ILE A 322 5.22 -32.28 19.30
CA ILE A 322 6.22 -31.23 19.13
C ILE A 322 7.58 -31.91 19.01
N GLU A 323 8.30 -31.59 17.95
CA GLU A 323 9.67 -32.04 17.71
C GLU A 323 10.56 -30.81 17.47
N ILE A 324 11.65 -30.70 18.21
CA ILE A 324 12.66 -29.64 18.02
C ILE A 324 13.93 -30.34 17.58
N TYR A 325 14.48 -29.92 16.45
CA TYR A 325 15.63 -30.57 15.85
C TYR A 325 16.55 -29.54 15.18
N ASP A 326 17.86 -29.80 15.21
CA ASP A 326 18.89 -28.92 14.66
C ASP A 326 19.48 -29.57 13.42
N VAL A 327 19.44 -28.85 12.31
CA VAL A 327 19.89 -29.36 11.01
C VAL A 327 21.41 -29.46 10.88
N THR A 328 22.20 -28.84 11.78
CA THR A 328 23.66 -28.88 11.72
C THR A 328 24.28 -30.07 12.44
N THR A 329 23.52 -30.73 13.32
CA THR A 329 23.99 -31.86 14.16
C THR A 329 23.39 -33.20 13.76
N GLN A 330 22.56 -33.25 12.70
CA GLN A 330 21.71 -34.39 12.38
C GLN A 330 21.79 -34.82 10.90
N CYS A 331 22.65 -35.80 10.56
CA CYS A 331 22.74 -36.62 9.33
C CYS A 331 22.39 -35.99 7.95
N VAL A 332 22.31 -34.67 7.83
CA VAL A 332 21.90 -33.91 6.66
C VAL A 332 22.70 -32.61 6.68
N GLN A 333 23.50 -32.37 5.65
CA GLN A 333 24.22 -31.10 5.46
C GLN A 333 23.24 -30.03 4.94
N ALA A 334 22.32 -29.52 5.78
CA ALA A 334 21.35 -28.50 5.33
C ALA A 334 21.24 -27.32 6.30
N ALA A 335 22.12 -26.32 6.17
CA ALA A 335 21.96 -25.03 6.83
C ALA A 335 20.78 -24.22 6.23
N THR A 336 20.24 -23.28 7.00
CA THR A 336 19.37 -22.26 6.40
C THR A 336 20.20 -21.24 5.65
N ASN A 337 19.91 -21.19 4.35
CA ASN A 337 20.57 -20.31 3.41
C ASN A 337 19.85 -18.97 3.40
N TYR A 338 20.49 -17.91 3.93
CA TYR A 338 20.01 -16.54 3.82
C TYR A 338 20.82 -15.77 2.77
N PRO A 339 20.29 -15.56 1.55
CA PRO A 339 21.03 -14.90 0.48
C PRO A 339 21.40 -13.45 0.80
N TYR A 340 22.60 -13.02 0.40
CA TYR A 340 23.09 -11.67 0.68
C TYR A 340 22.17 -10.57 0.14
N TYR A 341 21.62 -10.74 -1.06
CA TYR A 341 20.70 -9.75 -1.66
C TYR A 341 19.43 -9.51 -0.84
N LYS A 342 18.91 -10.54 -0.13
CA LYS A 342 17.79 -10.35 0.82
C LYS A 342 18.26 -9.66 2.11
N GLY A 343 19.49 -9.98 2.52
CA GLY A 343 20.20 -9.39 3.65
C GLY A 343 20.37 -7.89 3.65
N VAL A 344 20.69 -7.33 2.48
CA VAL A 344 21.02 -5.90 2.34
C VAL A 344 19.80 -5.01 2.54
N VAL A 345 18.59 -5.47 2.17
CA VAL A 345 17.34 -4.68 2.30
C VAL A 345 17.11 -4.18 3.74
N PRO A 346 17.04 -5.05 4.77
CA PRO A 346 16.84 -4.57 6.14
C PRO A 346 17.99 -3.70 6.62
N VAL A 347 19.24 -4.02 6.29
CA VAL A 347 20.41 -3.23 6.72
C VAL A 347 20.28 -1.78 6.23
N VAL A 348 20.08 -1.58 4.92
CA VAL A 348 20.00 -0.24 4.33
C VAL A 348 18.79 0.53 4.86
N VAL A 349 17.62 -0.11 4.96
CA VAL A 349 16.41 0.59 5.42
C VAL A 349 16.49 0.94 6.90
N PHE A 350 16.85 0.01 7.80
CA PHE A 350 16.93 0.33 9.24
C PHE A 350 18.00 1.38 9.55
N ILE A 351 19.13 1.38 8.82
CA ILE A 351 20.15 2.43 8.93
C ILE A 351 19.58 3.78 8.47
N SER A 352 18.95 3.84 7.29
CA SER A 352 18.34 5.05 6.73
C SER A 352 17.28 5.65 7.67
N VAL A 353 16.45 4.80 8.24
CA VAL A 353 15.42 5.15 9.22
C VAL A 353 16.01 5.65 10.53
N THR A 354 17.06 4.99 11.02
CA THR A 354 17.76 5.41 12.23
C THR A 354 18.41 6.78 12.03
N LEU A 355 19.01 7.01 10.86
CA LEU A 355 19.58 8.31 10.50
C LEU A 355 18.49 9.38 10.42
N LEU A 356 17.35 9.10 9.81
CA LEU A 356 16.19 10.00 9.82
C LEU A 356 15.73 10.30 11.26
N TYR A 357 15.60 9.28 12.10
CA TYR A 357 15.18 9.45 13.49
C TYR A 357 16.13 10.38 14.26
N LEU A 358 17.44 10.21 14.07
CA LEU A 358 18.46 11.10 14.63
C LEU A 358 18.33 12.52 14.06
N LEU A 359 18.12 12.67 12.76
CA LEU A 359 17.90 13.96 12.10
C LEU A 359 16.68 14.68 12.70
N LEU A 360 15.55 14.00 12.91
CA LEU A 360 14.33 14.63 13.40
C LEU A 360 14.37 14.94 14.90
N THR A 361 15.09 14.14 15.69
CA THR A 361 15.15 14.33 17.15
C THR A 361 16.27 15.26 17.59
N LYS A 362 17.45 15.20 16.93
CA LYS A 362 18.66 15.89 17.36
C LYS A 362 18.99 17.15 16.54
N SER A 363 18.55 17.25 15.29
CA SER A 363 18.89 18.41 14.44
C SER A 363 17.99 19.64 14.69
N ARG A 364 18.47 20.81 14.23
CA ARG A 364 17.67 22.07 14.21
C ARG A 364 16.49 21.96 13.25
N LEU A 365 16.67 21.29 12.10
CA LEU A 365 15.61 21.05 11.12
C LEU A 365 14.47 20.24 11.76
N GLY A 366 14.80 19.16 12.45
CA GLY A 366 13.84 18.32 13.15
C GLY A 366 13.03 19.04 14.23
N ARG A 367 13.64 20.00 14.95
CA ARG A 367 12.90 20.85 15.91
C ARG A 367 11.88 21.75 15.21
N ARG A 368 12.26 22.37 14.08
CA ARG A 368 11.34 23.21 13.29
C ARG A 368 10.19 22.39 12.71
N MET A 369 10.47 21.21 12.18
CA MET A 369 9.43 20.32 11.63
C MET A 369 8.44 19.86 12.70
N ARG A 370 8.90 19.56 13.91
CA ARG A 370 8.00 19.21 15.03
C ARG A 370 7.12 20.39 15.46
N ALA A 371 7.68 21.60 15.54
CA ALA A 371 6.88 22.80 15.82
C ALA A 371 5.77 23.01 14.76
N VAL A 372 6.09 22.81 13.47
CA VAL A 372 5.12 22.90 12.37
C VAL A 372 4.06 21.80 12.46
N ALA A 373 4.45 20.57 12.82
CA ALA A 373 3.52 19.45 13.00
C ALA A 373 2.52 19.72 14.14
N ASP A 374 3.00 20.21 15.27
CA ASP A 374 2.19 20.47 16.46
C ASP A 374 1.17 21.59 16.20
N ASN A 375 1.63 22.75 15.74
CA ASN A 375 0.75 23.85 15.34
C ASN A 375 1.40 24.73 14.26
N PRO A 376 0.96 24.64 12.99
CA PRO A 376 1.55 25.42 11.90
C PRO A 376 1.38 26.93 12.09
N ASP A 377 0.25 27.38 12.65
CA ASP A 377 -0.04 28.81 12.83
C ASP A 377 0.85 29.43 13.92
N LEU A 378 1.05 28.72 15.03
CA LEU A 378 2.00 29.13 16.09
C LEU A 378 3.45 29.08 15.62
N ALA A 379 3.80 28.11 14.77
CA ALA A 379 5.12 28.03 14.17
C ALA A 379 5.37 29.24 13.26
N ALA A 380 4.38 29.62 12.44
CA ALA A 380 4.44 30.78 11.56
C ALA A 380 4.61 32.09 12.35
N SER A 381 3.84 32.28 13.43
CA SER A 381 3.97 33.47 14.29
C SER A 381 5.32 33.55 15.02
N SER A 382 5.97 32.40 15.26
CA SER A 382 7.33 32.29 15.80
C SER A 382 8.44 32.48 14.75
N GLY A 383 8.10 32.90 13.53
CA GLY A 383 9.05 33.14 12.44
C GLY A 383 9.57 31.88 11.74
N ILE A 384 8.94 30.71 11.99
CA ILE A 384 9.28 29.45 11.30
C ILE A 384 8.51 29.41 9.98
N ASN A 385 9.22 29.27 8.86
CA ASN A 385 8.58 29.11 7.56
C ASN A 385 7.94 27.70 7.45
N VAL A 386 6.61 27.66 7.59
CA VAL A 386 5.79 26.44 7.53
C VAL A 386 5.91 25.74 6.18
N GLU A 387 5.88 26.49 5.08
CA GLU A 387 5.99 25.96 3.72
C GLU A 387 7.31 25.20 3.53
N ARG A 388 8.43 25.75 4.01
CA ARG A 388 9.73 25.05 3.99
C ARG A 388 9.70 23.78 4.85
N GLY A 389 9.05 23.82 6.01
CA GLY A 389 8.86 22.64 6.85
C GLY A 389 8.12 21.52 6.12
N GLN A 390 7.03 21.86 5.43
CA GLN A 390 6.24 20.91 4.64
C GLN A 390 7.01 20.37 3.42
N LEU A 391 7.74 21.22 2.69
CA LEU A 391 8.58 20.79 1.56
C LEU A 391 9.72 19.88 1.99
N THR A 392 10.39 20.17 3.12
CA THR A 392 11.43 19.29 3.66
C THR A 392 10.86 17.95 4.12
N SER A 393 9.63 17.93 4.64
CA SER A 393 8.93 16.70 4.96
C SER A 393 8.61 15.88 3.72
N ALA A 394 8.15 16.53 2.64
CA ALA A 394 7.88 15.87 1.37
C ALA A 394 9.15 15.25 0.77
N PHE A 395 10.27 16.00 0.78
CA PHE A 395 11.58 15.52 0.33
C PHE A 395 12.05 14.29 1.11
N LEU A 396 12.11 14.39 2.45
CA LEU A 396 12.60 13.29 3.30
C LEU A 396 11.69 12.05 3.24
N SER A 397 10.38 12.26 3.17
CA SER A 397 9.41 11.19 3.05
C SER A 397 9.56 10.42 1.74
N ALA A 398 9.53 11.11 0.60
CA ALA A 398 9.67 10.50 -0.71
C ALA A 398 11.06 9.86 -0.88
N GLY A 399 12.11 10.52 -0.41
CA GLY A 399 13.50 10.03 -0.45
C GLY A 399 13.68 8.68 0.23
N ILE A 400 13.13 8.48 1.43
CA ILE A 400 13.28 7.22 2.17
C ILE A 400 12.47 6.09 1.51
N SER A 401 11.28 6.40 1.00
CA SER A 401 10.53 5.42 0.21
C SER A 401 11.27 5.06 -1.08
N GLY A 402 11.93 6.03 -1.73
CA GLY A 402 12.79 5.82 -2.89
C GLY A 402 13.99 4.90 -2.61
N ILE A 403 14.72 5.12 -1.50
CA ILE A 403 15.78 4.20 -1.04
C ILE A 403 15.20 2.79 -0.85
N GLY A 404 14.07 2.69 -0.14
CA GLY A 404 13.41 1.40 0.09
C GLY A 404 13.09 0.67 -1.21
N GLY A 405 12.57 1.39 -2.21
CA GLY A 405 12.29 0.86 -3.54
C GLY A 405 13.54 0.37 -4.26
N ALA A 406 14.59 1.19 -4.29
CA ALA A 406 15.84 0.87 -4.98
C ALA A 406 16.51 -0.40 -4.44
N VAL A 407 16.59 -0.58 -3.11
CA VAL A 407 17.16 -1.82 -2.54
C VAL A 407 16.21 -3.00 -2.73
N PHE A 408 14.90 -2.78 -2.60
CA PHE A 408 13.92 -3.86 -2.73
C PHE A 408 13.85 -4.44 -4.14
N ALA A 409 14.18 -3.63 -5.16
CA ALA A 409 14.23 -4.02 -6.57
C ALA A 409 15.17 -5.20 -6.88
N ILE A 410 16.09 -5.52 -5.96
CA ILE A 410 17.02 -6.67 -6.05
C ILE A 410 16.34 -7.99 -5.65
N THR A 411 15.30 -7.93 -4.83
CA THR A 411 14.72 -9.13 -4.21
C THR A 411 13.75 -9.90 -5.09
N LEU A 412 13.02 -9.19 -5.96
CA LEU A 412 11.96 -9.76 -6.78
C LEU A 412 11.78 -9.00 -8.08
N ARG A 413 11.21 -9.69 -9.07
CA ARG A 413 10.78 -9.07 -10.32
C ARG A 413 9.58 -8.18 -10.06
N TYR A 414 9.65 -6.93 -10.49
CA TYR A 414 8.64 -5.92 -10.23
C TYR A 414 8.07 -5.35 -11.54
N ASN A 415 6.85 -4.83 -11.43
CA ASN A 415 6.17 -4.03 -12.44
C ASN A 415 5.64 -2.73 -11.79
N PRO A 416 5.12 -1.77 -12.56
CA PRO A 416 4.65 -0.50 -11.98
C PRO A 416 3.49 -0.64 -10.98
N GLU A 417 2.73 -1.75 -11.00
CA GLU A 417 1.69 -2.06 -10.00
C GLU A 417 2.22 -2.61 -8.67
N THR A 418 3.46 -3.12 -8.63
CA THR A 418 4.00 -3.87 -7.49
C THR A 418 4.00 -3.06 -6.20
N ALA A 419 4.36 -1.77 -6.26
CA ALA A 419 4.46 -0.94 -5.06
C ALA A 419 3.11 -0.66 -4.39
N PHE A 420 2.03 -0.59 -5.17
CA PHE A 420 0.70 -0.34 -4.62
C PHE A 420 0.22 -1.50 -3.72
N GLY A 421 0.59 -2.74 -4.05
CA GLY A 421 0.34 -3.89 -3.19
C GLY A 421 1.05 -3.81 -1.83
N LEU A 422 2.17 -3.08 -1.74
CA LEU A 422 2.93 -2.85 -0.51
C LEU A 422 2.39 -1.67 0.32
N LEU A 423 1.51 -0.83 -0.25
CA LEU A 423 0.93 0.33 0.42
C LEU A 423 0.01 -0.09 1.57
N LEU A 424 -0.85 -1.09 1.33
CA LEU A 424 -1.87 -1.50 2.30
C LEU A 424 -1.27 -2.11 3.57
N PRO A 425 -0.29 -3.04 3.53
CA PRO A 425 0.37 -3.53 4.75
C PRO A 425 1.12 -2.41 5.46
N SER A 426 1.64 -1.42 4.73
CA SER A 426 2.30 -0.25 5.31
C SER A 426 1.33 0.65 6.07
N PHE A 427 0.05 0.72 5.67
CA PHE A 427 -0.97 1.35 6.50
C PHE A 427 -1.20 0.58 7.80
N ALA A 428 -1.22 -0.76 7.76
CA ALA A 428 -1.33 -1.57 8.97
C ALA A 428 -0.20 -1.23 9.96
N VAL A 429 1.02 -1.05 9.47
CA VAL A 429 2.19 -0.63 10.27
C VAL A 429 1.97 0.70 10.99
N ILE A 430 1.48 1.72 10.29
CA ILE A 430 1.31 3.07 10.86
C ILE A 430 0.18 3.09 11.87
N VAL A 431 -0.90 2.38 11.57
CA VAL A 431 -2.05 2.31 12.46
C VAL A 431 -1.67 1.58 13.75
N LEU A 432 -0.98 0.44 13.62
CA LEU A 432 -0.45 -0.30 14.77
C LEU A 432 0.56 0.52 15.57
N GLY A 433 1.48 1.18 14.87
CA GLY A 433 2.54 2.03 15.42
C GLY A 433 2.08 3.40 15.92
N THR A 434 0.78 3.71 15.82
CA THR A 434 0.20 5.05 16.04
C THR A 434 0.66 6.08 15.00
N ILE A 435 -0.32 6.73 14.37
CA ILE A 435 -0.10 7.73 13.32
C ILE A 435 0.85 8.84 13.81
N GLY A 436 1.92 9.11 13.06
CA GLY A 436 2.88 10.18 13.34
C GLY A 436 3.99 9.82 14.34
N SER A 437 4.09 8.56 14.77
CA SER A 437 5.15 8.04 15.63
C SER A 437 6.16 7.20 14.84
N ILE A 438 7.38 7.72 14.65
CA ILE A 438 8.45 6.97 13.97
C ILE A 438 8.90 5.73 14.76
N PRO A 439 9.15 5.80 16.09
CA PRO A 439 9.48 4.60 16.86
C PRO A 439 8.34 3.58 16.81
N GLY A 440 7.10 4.05 16.86
CA GLY A 440 5.93 3.19 16.75
C GLY A 440 5.84 2.49 15.40
N ALA A 441 6.14 3.19 14.29
CA ALA A 441 6.23 2.58 12.96
C ALA A 441 7.30 1.47 12.87
N ILE A 442 8.46 1.64 13.53
CA ILE A 442 9.51 0.60 13.60
C ILE A 442 9.00 -0.67 14.30
N PHE A 443 8.35 -0.52 15.47
CA PHE A 443 7.78 -1.67 16.16
C PHE A 443 6.59 -2.27 15.39
N GLY A 444 5.74 -1.42 14.82
CA GLY A 444 4.62 -1.83 13.99
C GLY A 444 5.06 -2.65 12.78
N SER A 445 6.14 -2.26 12.11
CA SER A 445 6.67 -2.99 10.96
C SER A 445 7.23 -4.35 11.35
N LEU A 446 7.91 -4.43 12.50
CA LEU A 446 8.44 -5.70 13.01
C LEU A 446 7.32 -6.69 13.35
N ILE A 447 6.24 -6.21 13.97
CA ILE A 447 5.09 -7.06 14.29
C ILE A 447 4.37 -7.50 13.00
N VAL A 448 4.10 -6.57 12.08
CA VAL A 448 3.41 -6.90 10.82
C VAL A 448 4.25 -7.83 9.94
N GLY A 449 5.56 -7.59 9.85
CA GLY A 449 6.49 -8.48 9.16
C GLY A 449 6.58 -9.86 9.79
N PHE A 450 6.55 -9.94 11.13
CA PHE A 450 6.54 -11.21 11.87
C PHE A 450 5.25 -11.99 11.63
N VAL A 451 4.09 -11.33 11.69
CA VAL A 451 2.79 -11.96 11.42
C VAL A 451 2.78 -12.57 10.02
N ARG A 452 3.26 -11.84 9.02
CA ARG A 452 3.40 -12.37 7.65
C ARG A 452 4.37 -13.55 7.60
N ALA A 453 5.59 -13.40 8.12
CA ALA A 453 6.63 -14.42 8.06
C ALA A 453 6.25 -15.72 8.80
N LEU A 454 5.54 -15.61 9.92
CA LEU A 454 5.04 -16.76 10.68
C LEU A 454 3.86 -17.44 9.98
N SER A 455 2.98 -16.67 9.34
CA SER A 455 1.80 -17.22 8.68
C SER A 455 2.10 -18.11 7.49
N SER A 456 3.17 -17.82 6.73
CA SER A 456 3.53 -18.59 5.52
C SER A 456 3.76 -20.08 5.81
N PRO A 457 4.67 -20.50 6.72
CA PRO A 457 4.87 -21.92 7.01
C PRO A 457 3.64 -22.59 7.65
N VAL A 458 2.85 -21.86 8.44
CA VAL A 458 1.61 -22.38 9.02
C VAL A 458 0.58 -22.69 7.93
N LEU A 459 0.36 -21.75 7.00
CA LEU A 459 -0.57 -21.91 5.88
C LEU A 459 -0.13 -23.00 4.90
N ILE A 460 1.18 -23.15 4.67
CA ILE A 460 1.74 -24.25 3.87
C ILE A 460 1.44 -25.60 4.54
N GLY A 461 1.73 -25.72 5.83
CA GLY A 461 1.59 -26.98 6.57
C GLY A 461 0.15 -27.47 6.70
N ILE A 462 -0.82 -26.56 6.88
CA ILE A 462 -2.25 -26.92 6.97
C ILE A 462 -2.96 -26.98 5.62
N GLY A 463 -2.45 -26.27 4.60
CA GLY A 463 -3.12 -26.14 3.32
C GLY A 463 -3.20 -27.45 2.54
N LEU A 464 -2.10 -28.21 2.50
CA LEU A 464 -2.04 -29.46 1.74
C LEU A 464 -2.98 -30.56 2.28
N PRO A 465 -2.98 -30.87 3.60
CA PRO A 465 -3.92 -31.85 4.17
C PRO A 465 -5.40 -31.50 3.94
N LEU A 466 -5.75 -30.22 4.06
CA LEU A 466 -7.11 -29.73 3.80
C LEU A 466 -7.50 -29.68 2.31
N GLY A 467 -6.68 -30.21 1.39
CA GLY A 467 -6.93 -30.19 -0.06
C GLY A 467 -6.79 -28.80 -0.71
N ARG A 468 -6.07 -27.87 -0.07
CA ARG A 468 -5.99 -26.45 -0.43
C ARG A 468 -4.54 -25.97 -0.62
N SER A 469 -3.96 -26.30 -1.75
CA SER A 469 -2.58 -25.88 -2.11
C SER A 469 -2.40 -24.35 -2.22
N ASN A 470 -3.45 -23.60 -2.54
CA ASN A 470 -3.41 -22.15 -2.69
C ASN A 470 -3.54 -21.35 -1.38
N TYR A 471 -3.66 -22.00 -0.22
CA TYR A 471 -3.75 -21.31 1.09
C TYR A 471 -2.52 -20.46 1.41
N THR A 472 -1.38 -20.78 0.81
CA THR A 472 -0.14 -20.02 0.92
C THR A 472 -0.31 -18.56 0.49
N ALA A 473 -1.22 -18.27 -0.46
CA ALA A 473 -1.52 -16.91 -0.91
C ALA A 473 -2.20 -16.03 0.16
N LEU A 474 -2.77 -16.64 1.21
CA LEU A 474 -3.38 -15.91 2.32
C LEU A 474 -2.34 -15.24 3.24
N ASP A 475 -1.05 -15.58 3.12
CA ASP A 475 0.04 -14.98 3.91
C ASP A 475 0.07 -13.44 3.77
N ALA A 476 -0.29 -12.93 2.59
CA ALA A 476 -0.37 -11.52 2.27
C ALA A 476 -1.54 -10.80 2.97
N VAL A 477 -2.54 -11.55 3.43
CA VAL A 477 -3.77 -11.04 4.05
C VAL A 477 -3.66 -10.98 5.56
N MET A 478 -2.79 -11.80 6.14
CA MET A 478 -2.63 -11.92 7.59
C MET A 478 -2.33 -10.59 8.30
N PRO A 479 -1.49 -9.69 7.74
CA PRO A 479 -1.35 -8.32 8.25
C PRO A 479 -2.67 -7.56 8.41
N TYR A 480 -3.62 -7.72 7.48
CA TYR A 480 -4.90 -7.02 7.50
C TYR A 480 -5.85 -7.60 8.53
N ILE A 481 -5.96 -8.92 8.59
CA ILE A 481 -6.79 -9.62 9.58
C ILE A 481 -6.30 -9.26 10.99
N PHE A 482 -4.97 -9.28 11.18
CA PHE A 482 -4.34 -8.88 12.43
C PHE A 482 -4.57 -7.40 12.76
N LEU A 483 -4.47 -6.50 11.78
CA LEU A 483 -4.78 -5.08 11.95
C LEU A 483 -6.23 -4.88 12.43
N VAL A 484 -7.19 -5.48 11.74
CA VAL A 484 -8.61 -5.36 12.08
C VAL A 484 -8.85 -5.91 13.49
N ALA A 485 -8.29 -7.07 13.82
CA ALA A 485 -8.40 -7.66 15.15
C ALA A 485 -7.83 -6.73 16.24
N ILE A 486 -6.67 -6.10 16.00
CA ILE A 486 -6.10 -5.14 16.95
C ILE A 486 -6.95 -3.91 17.09
N LEU A 487 -7.42 -3.30 15.99
CA LEU A 487 -8.25 -2.09 16.05
C LEU A 487 -9.57 -2.33 16.80
N MET A 488 -10.11 -3.55 16.74
CA MET A 488 -11.29 -3.95 17.52
C MET A 488 -11.03 -4.03 19.03
N ILE A 489 -9.77 -4.18 19.43
CA ILE A 489 -9.34 -4.28 20.84
C ILE A 489 -8.78 -2.94 21.32
N MET A 490 -7.91 -2.31 20.54
CA MET A 490 -7.18 -1.08 20.79
C MET A 490 -7.32 -0.11 19.60
N PRO A 491 -8.41 0.68 19.53
CA PRO A 491 -8.71 1.56 18.40
C PRO A 491 -7.70 2.70 18.19
N GLU A 492 -6.95 3.07 19.23
CA GLU A 492 -5.92 4.14 19.19
C GLU A 492 -4.51 3.60 18.82
N GLY A 493 -4.39 2.28 18.61
CA GLY A 493 -3.12 1.60 18.33
C GLY A 493 -2.26 1.38 19.59
N ILE A 494 -1.13 0.69 19.43
CA ILE A 494 -0.24 0.33 20.55
C ILE A 494 0.57 1.54 21.05
N GLY A 495 0.88 2.48 20.17
CA GLY A 495 1.69 3.66 20.51
C GLY A 495 1.02 4.61 21.50
N ASP A 496 -0.31 4.77 21.44
CA ASP A 496 -1.05 5.57 22.42
C ASP A 496 -0.99 4.93 23.82
N ALA A 497 -1.17 3.60 23.90
CA ALA A 497 -1.02 2.87 25.16
C ALA A 497 0.39 3.04 25.75
N TRP A 498 1.41 3.03 24.87
CA TRP A 498 2.79 3.30 25.27
C TRP A 498 2.99 4.74 25.78
N GLU A 499 2.30 5.72 25.21
CA GLU A 499 2.36 7.13 25.64
C GLU A 499 1.62 7.37 26.96
N LYS A 500 0.46 6.74 27.18
CA LYS A 500 -0.22 6.74 28.48
C LYS A 500 0.65 6.10 29.56
N TRP A 501 1.24 4.93 29.29
CA TRP A 501 2.20 4.28 30.19
C TRP A 501 3.45 5.15 30.42
N LYS A 502 3.98 5.73 29.33
CA LYS A 502 4.77 6.97 29.25
C LYS A 502 4.64 7.91 30.45
N ILE A 503 3.53 8.63 30.38
CA ILE A 503 3.12 9.72 31.25
C ILE A 503 2.91 9.20 32.67
N GLU A 504 2.25 8.06 32.84
CA GLU A 504 1.97 7.50 34.15
C GLU A 504 3.23 7.07 34.89
N ARG A 505 4.20 6.45 34.20
CA ARG A 505 5.51 6.15 34.77
C ARG A 505 6.24 7.41 35.20
N LEU A 506 6.17 8.48 34.40
CA LEU A 506 6.80 9.77 34.72
C LEU A 506 6.11 10.43 35.93
N ARG A 507 4.78 10.37 36.00
CA ARG A 507 3.97 10.86 37.13
C ARG A 507 4.27 10.11 38.43
N ASN A 508 4.43 8.79 38.35
CA ASN A 508 4.69 7.92 39.50
C ASN A 508 6.16 7.89 39.92
N ARG A 509 7.06 8.50 39.14
CA ARG A 509 8.48 8.62 39.47
C ARG A 509 8.64 9.68 40.56
N LYS A 510 8.74 9.25 41.82
CA LYS A 510 9.20 10.14 42.90
C LYS A 510 10.57 10.74 42.51
N PRO A 511 10.87 12.01 42.83
CA PRO A 511 12.21 12.55 42.65
C PRO A 511 13.18 11.75 43.53
N GLU A 512 13.90 10.81 42.92
CA GLU A 512 14.97 10.08 43.61
C GLU A 512 16.04 11.08 44.06
N THR A 513 16.40 11.01 45.34
CA THR A 513 17.55 11.68 45.95
C THR A 513 18.82 11.40 45.12
N GLU A 514 19.70 12.41 44.99
CA GLU A 514 20.92 12.36 44.17
C GLU A 514 21.66 11.03 44.37
N LYS A 515 21.69 10.19 43.33
CA LYS A 515 22.45 8.93 43.31
C LYS A 515 23.94 9.20 43.55
N SER A 516 24.60 8.31 44.29
CA SER A 516 26.01 8.45 44.73
C SER A 516 26.96 8.88 43.60
N ARG A 517 27.49 10.11 43.72
CA ARG A 517 28.47 10.71 42.78
C ARG A 517 29.72 9.83 42.62
N LYS A 518 30.17 9.19 43.71
CA LYS A 518 31.33 8.28 43.71
C LYS A 518 31.11 7.07 42.80
N THR A 519 29.92 6.44 42.86
CA THR A 519 29.60 5.31 41.97
C THR A 519 29.51 5.73 40.50
N ALA A 520 28.98 6.94 40.22
CA ALA A 520 28.96 7.46 38.86
C ALA A 520 30.38 7.80 38.35
N GLY A 521 31.24 8.37 39.20
CA GLY A 521 32.64 8.63 38.86
C GLY A 521 33.43 7.36 38.56
N LEU A 522 33.23 6.30 39.35
CA LEU A 522 33.84 4.99 39.12
C LEU A 522 33.37 4.33 37.82
N LEU A 523 32.05 4.34 37.57
CA LEU A 523 31.47 3.84 36.31
C LEU A 523 31.95 4.60 35.07
N ALA A 524 32.39 5.84 35.21
CA ALA A 524 32.89 6.64 34.10
C ALA A 524 34.34 6.30 33.72
N ILE A 525 35.15 5.84 34.68
CA ILE A 525 36.56 5.43 34.48
C ILE A 525 36.65 3.98 33.98
N LEU A 526 35.72 3.13 34.40
CA LEU A 526 35.64 1.75 33.91
C LEU A 526 35.28 1.72 32.40
N PRO A 527 35.51 0.58 31.69
CA PRO A 527 35.08 0.42 30.29
C PRO A 527 33.59 0.68 30.06
N THR A 528 32.78 0.57 31.12
CA THR A 528 31.36 0.95 31.15
C THR A 528 31.10 2.44 30.86
N GLY A 529 32.13 3.29 30.96
CA GLY A 529 32.12 4.69 30.55
C GLY A 529 31.89 4.87 29.04
N ILE A 530 32.33 3.92 28.20
CA ILE A 530 32.11 3.93 26.74
C ILE A 530 30.62 3.96 26.40
N LEU A 531 29.81 3.20 27.14
CA LEU A 531 28.36 3.14 26.97
C LEU A 531 27.64 4.30 27.67
N GLY A 532 28.35 5.12 28.45
CA GLY A 532 27.78 6.24 29.20
C GLY A 532 26.92 5.80 30.40
N LEU A 533 27.23 4.66 31.04
CA LEU A 533 26.47 4.18 32.20
C LEU A 533 26.57 5.12 33.41
N HIS A 534 27.62 5.94 33.51
CA HIS A 534 27.73 6.99 34.54
C HIS A 534 26.66 8.06 34.39
N HIS A 535 26.25 8.38 33.16
CA HIS A 535 25.12 9.27 32.89
C HIS A 535 23.78 8.63 33.27
N LEU A 536 23.63 7.32 33.07
CA LEU A 536 22.43 6.58 33.45
C LEU A 536 22.26 6.60 34.97
N LYS A 537 23.36 6.38 35.70
CA LYS A 537 23.38 6.50 37.17
C LYS A 537 23.04 7.91 37.65
N ARG A 538 23.26 8.95 36.83
CA ARG A 538 22.89 10.34 37.11
C ARG A 538 21.54 10.76 36.51
N ASN A 539 20.71 9.81 36.07
CA ASN A 539 19.42 10.06 35.42
C ASN A 539 19.50 10.95 34.14
N ARG A 540 20.67 10.99 33.47
CA ARG A 540 20.88 11.66 32.16
C ARG A 540 20.83 10.63 31.02
N SER A 541 19.65 10.08 30.76
CA SER A 541 19.46 9.02 29.76
C SER A 541 19.75 9.48 28.33
N ASP A 542 19.56 10.76 28.03
CA ASP A 542 19.86 11.37 26.74
C ASP A 542 21.35 11.24 26.37
N ARG A 543 22.25 11.47 27.33
CA ARG A 543 23.68 11.30 27.14
C ARG A 543 24.10 9.83 27.08
N THR A 544 23.54 8.97 27.93
CA THR A 544 23.79 7.52 27.85
C THR A 544 23.45 6.97 26.48
N VAL A 545 22.27 7.31 25.95
CA VAL A 545 21.85 6.87 24.61
C VAL A 545 22.80 7.38 23.54
N THR A 546 23.30 8.61 23.67
CA THR A 546 24.25 9.19 22.70
C THR A 546 25.60 8.44 22.73
N PHE A 547 26.15 8.17 23.92
CA PHE A 547 27.38 7.39 24.08
C PHE A 547 27.24 5.97 23.52
N SER A 548 26.17 5.27 23.94
CA SER A 548 25.86 3.92 23.47
C SER A 548 25.66 3.88 21.95
N ALA A 549 24.92 4.84 21.36
CA ALA A 549 24.67 4.87 19.92
C ALA A 549 25.95 5.11 19.11
N ILE A 550 26.86 5.97 19.57
CA ILE A 550 28.12 6.23 18.89
C ILE A 550 29.04 5.00 18.99
N ALA A 551 29.14 4.38 20.17
CA ALA A 551 29.95 3.17 20.36
C ALA A 551 29.42 1.98 19.52
N ILE A 552 28.12 1.70 19.60
CA ILE A 552 27.48 0.64 18.80
C ILE A 552 27.59 0.95 17.31
N GLY A 553 27.38 2.21 16.91
CA GLY A 553 27.53 2.64 15.51
C GLY A 553 28.93 2.38 14.96
N SER A 554 29.98 2.66 15.74
CA SER A 554 31.36 2.36 15.35
C SER A 554 31.62 0.86 15.16
N TYR A 555 31.02 0.01 16.01
CA TYR A 555 31.11 -1.46 15.87
C TYR A 555 30.43 -1.95 14.61
N VAL A 556 29.21 -1.47 14.36
CA VAL A 556 28.42 -1.85 13.18
C VAL A 556 29.15 -1.46 11.90
N MET A 557 29.75 -0.26 11.86
CA MET A 557 30.57 0.16 10.72
C MET A 557 31.75 -0.77 10.46
N HIS A 558 32.45 -1.22 11.51
CA HIS A 558 33.52 -2.21 11.35
C HIS A 558 33.03 -3.57 10.86
N LYS A 559 31.87 -4.04 11.33
CA LYS A 559 31.28 -5.29 10.82
C LYS A 559 30.85 -5.19 9.35
N ILE A 560 30.32 -4.05 8.93
CA ILE A 560 30.02 -3.78 7.53
C ILE A 560 31.32 -3.73 6.71
N GLY A 561 32.32 -2.98 7.17
CA GLY A 561 33.63 -2.89 6.51
C GLY A 561 34.30 -4.25 6.33
N GLY A 562 34.32 -5.09 7.38
CA GLY A 562 34.87 -6.44 7.28
C GLY A 562 34.06 -7.38 6.38
N PHE A 563 32.74 -7.20 6.24
CA PHE A 563 31.93 -7.98 5.30
C PHE A 563 32.21 -7.56 3.85
N VAL A 564 32.21 -6.25 3.59
CA VAL A 564 32.54 -5.67 2.28
C VAL A 564 33.94 -6.10 1.88
N GLY A 565 34.94 -5.92 2.74
CA GLY A 565 36.31 -6.32 2.48
C GLY A 565 36.41 -7.77 2.01
N LYS A 566 35.87 -8.73 2.76
CA LYS A 566 35.92 -10.16 2.40
C LYS A 566 35.24 -10.52 1.07
N ASN A 567 34.17 -9.83 0.70
CA ASN A 567 33.33 -10.19 -0.46
C ASN A 567 33.41 -9.17 -1.61
N SER A 568 34.44 -8.32 -1.65
CA SER A 568 34.65 -7.33 -2.71
C SER A 568 36.10 -7.36 -3.19
N PHE A 569 36.46 -6.48 -4.12
CA PHE A 569 37.80 -6.37 -4.66
C PHE A 569 38.79 -5.62 -3.76
N ALA A 570 38.48 -5.39 -2.47
CA ALA A 570 39.38 -4.69 -1.55
C ALA A 570 40.79 -5.33 -1.47
N ASP A 571 41.80 -4.51 -1.19
CA ASP A 571 43.20 -4.93 -1.20
C ASP A 571 43.45 -6.06 -0.17
N GLY A 572 44.02 -7.17 -0.62
CA GLY A 572 44.31 -8.34 0.23
C GLY A 572 43.09 -9.15 0.65
N ALA A 573 41.91 -8.90 0.06
CA ALA A 573 40.72 -9.71 0.28
C ALA A 573 40.68 -10.98 -0.58
N CYS A 574 40.09 -12.04 -0.03
CA CYS A 574 39.83 -13.30 -0.72
C CYS A 574 38.47 -13.85 -0.27
N ALA A 575 37.52 -13.94 -1.21
CA ALA A 575 36.18 -14.51 -1.08
C ALA A 575 36.22 -16.02 -1.35
N ASP A 576 35.09 -16.71 -1.20
CA ASP A 576 35.02 -18.16 -1.41
C ASP A 576 35.47 -18.58 -2.83
N ALA A 577 35.17 -17.77 -3.86
CA ALA A 577 35.63 -18.02 -5.23
C ALA A 577 37.15 -17.93 -5.41
N CYS A 578 37.80 -17.04 -4.64
CA CYS A 578 39.25 -16.95 -4.57
C CYS A 578 39.85 -18.16 -3.83
N LEU A 579 39.23 -18.58 -2.71
CA LEU A 579 39.67 -19.76 -1.95
C LEU A 579 39.59 -21.08 -2.73
N ASP A 580 38.62 -21.20 -3.65
CA ASP A 580 38.47 -22.36 -4.51
C ASP A 580 39.54 -22.43 -5.62
N ASN A 581 40.21 -21.32 -5.93
CA ASN A 581 41.25 -21.24 -6.96
C ASN A 581 42.66 -21.27 -6.35
N GLN A 582 43.40 -22.36 -6.59
CA GLN A 582 44.78 -22.52 -6.07
C GLN A 582 45.81 -21.53 -6.64
N LEU A 583 45.47 -20.80 -7.71
CA LEU A 583 46.36 -19.90 -8.43
C LEU A 583 46.13 -18.41 -8.13
N ALA A 584 45.13 -18.05 -7.31
CA ALA A 584 44.81 -16.66 -7.00
C ALA A 584 44.84 -16.41 -5.49
N GLU A 585 45.71 -15.52 -5.02
CA GLU A 585 45.79 -15.19 -3.59
C GLU A 585 44.75 -14.14 -3.15
N THR A 586 44.23 -13.36 -4.11
CA THR A 586 43.27 -12.27 -3.86
C THR A 586 42.09 -12.30 -4.84
N ASN A 587 41.00 -11.62 -4.49
CA ASN A 587 39.84 -11.45 -5.37
C ASN A 587 40.20 -10.72 -6.68
N LEU A 588 41.11 -9.75 -6.62
CA LEU A 588 41.60 -9.07 -7.82
C LEU A 588 42.48 -9.99 -8.68
N ALA A 589 43.28 -10.86 -8.06
CA ALA A 589 44.04 -11.87 -8.78
C ALA A 589 43.16 -12.94 -9.43
N HIS A 590 42.01 -13.26 -8.82
CA HIS A 590 41.01 -14.15 -9.40
C HIS A 590 40.44 -13.57 -10.71
N LEU A 591 40.18 -12.26 -10.74
CA LEU A 591 39.69 -11.55 -11.92
C LEU A 591 40.76 -11.40 -13.01
N THR A 592 41.97 -10.98 -12.64
CA THR A 592 43.06 -10.64 -13.59
C THR A 592 43.92 -11.84 -14.00
N GLY A 593 43.85 -12.95 -13.26
CA GLY A 593 44.76 -14.08 -13.39
C GLY A 593 46.21 -13.78 -12.97
N ARG A 594 46.47 -12.64 -12.32
CA ARG A 594 47.79 -12.16 -11.90
C ARG A 594 47.79 -11.71 -10.43
N ASP A 595 48.80 -12.09 -9.67
CA ASP A 595 48.95 -11.70 -8.25
C ASP A 595 49.75 -10.38 -8.05
N ASP A 596 49.82 -9.50 -9.06
CA ASP A 596 50.60 -8.25 -8.97
C ASP A 596 49.82 -7.06 -8.37
N GLY A 597 48.53 -7.24 -8.11
CA GLY A 597 47.65 -6.20 -7.55
C GLY A 597 47.37 -5.05 -8.52
N THR A 598 47.66 -5.22 -9.81
CA THR A 598 47.47 -4.18 -10.82
C THR A 598 46.33 -4.54 -11.77
N LEU A 599 45.34 -3.66 -11.84
CA LEU A 599 44.31 -3.70 -12.88
C LEU A 599 44.86 -3.05 -14.15
N MET A 600 44.69 -3.71 -15.29
CA MET A 600 45.00 -3.20 -16.64
C MET A 600 43.72 -3.11 -17.46
N VAL A 601 43.75 -2.36 -18.58
CA VAL A 601 42.58 -2.19 -19.45
C VAL A 601 42.27 -3.50 -20.19
N GLU A 602 43.30 -4.30 -20.48
CA GLU A 602 43.22 -5.60 -21.13
C GLU A 602 42.56 -6.68 -20.26
N ASP A 603 42.42 -6.45 -18.94
CA ASP A 603 41.72 -7.36 -18.04
C ASP A 603 40.18 -7.25 -18.17
N SER A 604 39.67 -6.36 -19.03
CA SER A 604 38.24 -6.22 -19.26
C SER A 604 37.63 -7.49 -19.84
N PRO A 605 36.45 -7.93 -19.37
CA PRO A 605 35.75 -9.10 -19.93
C PRO A 605 35.30 -8.90 -21.38
N TYR A 606 35.35 -7.68 -21.90
CA TYR A 606 34.99 -7.34 -23.28
C TYR A 606 36.20 -7.26 -24.22
N PHE A 607 37.42 -7.42 -23.68
CA PHE A 607 38.65 -7.33 -24.45
C PHE A 607 38.76 -8.48 -25.45
N SER A 608 39.19 -8.18 -26.68
CA SER A 608 39.41 -9.18 -27.74
C SER A 608 40.83 -9.10 -28.31
N GLU A 609 41.11 -8.08 -29.12
CA GLU A 609 42.45 -7.84 -29.69
C GLU A 609 42.87 -6.37 -29.61
N THR A 610 41.91 -5.44 -29.57
CA THR A 610 42.15 -3.99 -29.47
C THR A 610 41.30 -3.39 -28.36
N VAL A 611 41.87 -2.46 -27.61
CA VAL A 611 41.16 -1.69 -26.58
C VAL A 611 40.02 -0.90 -27.23
N THR A 612 38.81 -1.12 -26.74
CA THR A 612 37.59 -0.43 -27.12
C THR A 612 37.18 0.57 -26.03
N GLU A 613 36.28 1.51 -26.36
CA GLU A 613 35.73 2.46 -25.38
C GLU A 613 35.01 1.75 -24.22
N LEU A 614 34.48 0.54 -24.46
CA LEU A 614 33.83 -0.26 -23.43
C LEU A 614 34.83 -0.76 -22.39
N ASP A 615 36.03 -1.15 -22.84
CA ASP A 615 37.12 -1.62 -21.99
C ASP A 615 37.64 -0.48 -21.10
N GLU A 616 37.86 0.72 -21.68
CA GLU A 616 38.28 1.90 -20.93
C GLU A 616 37.27 2.32 -19.86
N LYS A 617 35.96 2.32 -20.19
CA LYS A 617 34.90 2.63 -19.22
C LYS A 617 34.82 1.59 -18.12
N TRP A 618 34.86 0.31 -18.47
CA TRP A 618 34.87 -0.77 -17.48
C TRP A 618 36.06 -0.61 -16.51
N PHE A 619 37.24 -0.32 -17.04
CA PHE A 619 38.45 -0.08 -16.27
C PHE A 619 38.32 1.08 -15.28
N GLU A 620 37.83 2.25 -15.74
CA GLU A 620 37.59 3.41 -14.86
C GLU A 620 36.60 3.10 -13.74
N LEU A 621 35.52 2.37 -14.06
CA LEU A 621 34.52 1.97 -13.08
C LEU A 621 35.10 0.99 -12.06
N MET A 622 35.88 0.01 -12.51
CA MET A 622 36.52 -0.98 -11.64
C MET A 622 37.59 -0.36 -10.74
N GLN A 623 38.37 0.59 -11.24
CA GLN A 623 39.26 1.40 -10.39
C GLN A 623 38.48 2.14 -9.30
N THR A 624 37.31 2.67 -9.66
CA THR A 624 36.47 3.37 -8.69
C THR A 624 35.83 2.39 -7.69
N GLU A 625 35.42 1.20 -8.13
CA GLU A 625 34.94 0.11 -7.26
C GLU A 625 36.00 -0.25 -6.22
N LEU A 626 37.25 -0.49 -6.64
CA LEU A 626 38.39 -0.76 -5.76
C LEU A 626 38.57 0.34 -4.71
N GLN A 627 38.58 1.61 -5.14
CA GLN A 627 38.72 2.75 -4.24
C GLN A 627 37.58 2.85 -3.23
N VAL A 628 36.34 2.57 -3.66
CA VAL A 628 35.16 2.62 -2.79
C VAL A 628 35.17 1.48 -1.79
N ALA A 629 35.51 0.26 -2.22
CA ALA A 629 35.65 -0.90 -1.35
C ALA A 629 36.72 -0.66 -0.27
N ASN A 630 37.91 -0.22 -0.68
CA ASN A 630 39.01 0.12 0.24
C ASN A 630 38.62 1.23 1.21
N LEU A 631 37.96 2.30 0.73
CA LEU A 631 37.47 3.38 1.59
C LEU A 631 36.51 2.87 2.69
N ILE A 632 35.60 1.96 2.35
CA ILE A 632 34.64 1.40 3.31
C ILE A 632 35.36 0.56 4.38
N VAL A 633 36.32 -0.27 3.95
CA VAL A 633 37.16 -1.08 4.84
C VAL A 633 37.97 -0.19 5.78
N ASP A 634 38.71 0.78 5.23
CA ASP A 634 39.56 1.72 5.97
C ASP A 634 38.78 2.51 7.02
N ILE A 635 37.60 3.04 6.65
CA ILE A 635 36.73 3.74 7.59
C ILE A 635 36.32 2.81 8.73
N GLY A 636 35.96 1.56 8.43
CA GLY A 636 35.59 0.57 9.44
C GLY A 636 36.71 0.26 10.42
N GLU A 637 37.91 0.00 9.91
CA GLU A 637 39.10 -0.33 10.72
C GLU A 637 39.62 0.85 11.53
N PHE A 638 39.53 2.07 11.00
CA PHE A 638 39.95 3.28 11.69
C PHE A 638 38.96 3.71 12.79
N VAL A 639 37.65 3.69 12.49
CA VAL A 639 36.62 4.24 13.38
C VAL A 639 36.40 3.37 14.62
N TRP A 640 36.48 2.05 14.48
CA TRP A 640 36.15 1.12 15.57
C TRP A 640 37.05 1.17 16.79
N PRO A 641 38.39 1.21 16.71
CA PRO A 641 39.22 1.40 17.89
C PRO A 641 39.17 2.87 18.36
N LEU A 642 39.16 3.83 17.44
CA LEU A 642 39.28 5.25 17.77
C LEU A 642 38.11 5.78 18.58
N ILE A 643 36.86 5.53 18.14
CA ILE A 643 35.67 6.10 18.78
C ILE A 643 35.49 5.63 20.24
N PRO A 644 35.53 4.32 20.55
CA PRO A 644 35.47 3.83 21.92
C PRO A 644 36.59 4.37 22.81
N ILE A 645 37.82 4.51 22.29
CA ILE A 645 38.94 5.12 23.02
C ILE A 645 38.61 6.58 23.35
N LEU A 646 38.14 7.37 22.38
CA LEU A 646 37.77 8.77 22.61
C LEU A 646 36.61 8.91 23.61
N LEU A 647 35.58 8.07 23.50
CA LEU A 647 34.46 8.04 24.44
C LEU A 647 34.93 7.67 25.85
N TRP A 648 35.82 6.68 25.98
CA TRP A 648 36.38 6.26 27.25
C TRP A 648 37.23 7.36 27.88
N VAL A 649 38.12 8.00 27.11
CA VAL A 649 38.94 9.13 27.59
C VAL A 649 38.06 10.28 28.08
N TYR A 650 37.02 10.62 27.33
CA TYR A 650 36.06 11.65 27.74
C TYR A 650 35.33 11.25 29.03
N ALA A 651 34.83 10.01 29.12
CA ALA A 651 34.14 9.51 30.30
C ALA A 651 35.06 9.47 31.52
N ALA A 652 36.31 9.02 31.37
CA ALA A 652 37.30 8.99 32.43
C ALA A 652 37.63 10.39 32.96
N ASN A 653 37.71 11.40 32.08
CA ASN A 653 37.89 12.80 32.49
C ASN A 653 36.68 13.34 33.28
N GLU A 654 35.45 13.06 32.83
CA GLU A 654 34.25 13.39 33.62
C GLU A 654 34.21 12.62 34.96
N GLY A 655 34.64 11.36 34.97
CA GLY A 655 34.74 10.51 36.15
C GLY A 655 35.71 11.06 37.19
N ARG A 656 36.88 11.51 36.75
CA ARG A 656 37.89 12.16 37.60
C ARG A 656 37.32 13.42 38.27
N LYS A 657 36.62 14.26 37.50
CA LYS A 657 35.95 15.47 38.02
C LYS A 657 34.83 15.14 39.02
N LEU A 658 34.12 14.04 38.81
CA LEU A 658 33.08 13.56 39.73
C LEU A 658 33.63 12.99 41.05
N LEU A 659 34.89 12.54 41.06
CA LEU A 659 35.58 12.03 42.24
C LEU A 659 36.36 13.11 43.00
N SER A 660 36.70 14.23 42.37
CA SER A 660 37.56 15.29 42.93
C SER A 660 36.83 16.40 43.70
N ASP A 661 35.52 16.25 43.99
CA ASP A 661 34.67 17.15 44.81
C ASP A 661 34.80 18.67 44.53
N THR A 662 35.28 19.04 43.35
CA THR A 662 35.56 20.43 42.96
C THR A 662 34.38 20.94 42.15
N ASP A 663 33.38 21.48 42.85
CA ASP A 663 32.21 22.16 42.28
C ASP A 663 32.63 23.48 41.62
N THR A 664 33.15 23.40 40.39
CA THR A 664 33.02 24.49 39.42
C THR A 664 32.62 23.90 38.07
N ILE A 665 31.31 23.71 37.88
CA ILE A 665 30.76 23.53 36.54
C ILE A 665 30.82 24.89 35.83
N SER A 666 32.03 25.26 35.37
CA SER A 666 32.16 26.24 34.31
C SER A 666 31.65 25.60 33.02
N THR A 667 30.46 26.02 32.61
CA THR A 667 29.85 25.72 31.31
C THR A 667 30.62 26.32 30.12
N LYS A 668 31.85 26.84 30.32
CA LYS A 668 32.70 27.40 29.26
C LYS A 668 33.82 26.47 28.77
N GLY A 669 33.80 25.19 29.13
CA GLY A 669 34.70 24.18 28.59
C GLY A 669 34.03 23.27 27.57
N GLY A 670 33.31 23.83 26.59
CA GLY A 670 33.01 23.06 25.38
C GLY A 670 34.34 22.67 24.75
N LEU A 671 34.63 21.37 24.65
CA LEU A 671 35.68 20.89 23.77
C LEU A 671 35.33 21.41 22.37
N ASN A 672 36.02 22.48 21.95
CA ASN A 672 36.08 22.89 20.56
C ASN A 672 36.75 21.72 19.82
N PHE A 673 35.94 20.78 19.33
CA PHE A 673 36.33 19.74 18.37
C PHE A 673 36.86 20.34 17.04
N ALA A 674 36.90 21.67 16.92
CA ALA A 674 37.54 22.39 15.84
C ALA A 674 39.09 22.37 15.89
N ASN A 675 39.72 22.06 17.03
CA ASN A 675 41.18 22.23 17.17
C ASN A 675 42.09 21.03 16.87
N PRO A 676 41.65 19.74 16.85
CA PRO A 676 42.48 18.68 16.25
C PRO A 676 42.26 18.57 14.74
N LEU A 677 41.08 18.94 14.23
CA LEU A 677 40.78 18.98 12.79
C LEU A 677 41.45 20.16 12.07
N SER A 678 41.81 21.24 12.78
CA SER A 678 42.60 22.34 12.21
C SER A 678 44.11 22.07 12.16
N GLN A 679 44.56 20.98 12.78
CA GLN A 679 45.95 20.49 12.68
C GLN A 679 46.13 19.45 11.56
N ILE A 680 45.03 18.88 11.04
CA ILE A 680 45.03 18.18 9.76
C ILE A 680 45.00 19.25 8.68
N ARG A 681 46.20 19.64 8.24
CA ARG A 681 46.38 20.51 7.09
C ARG A 681 46.02 19.69 5.84
N ILE A 682 44.73 19.59 5.51
CA ILE A 682 44.29 19.18 4.17
C ILE A 682 44.63 20.37 3.26
N PRO A 683 45.63 20.26 2.36
CA PRO A 683 45.87 21.29 1.37
C PRO A 683 44.78 21.13 0.30
N ASP A 684 43.70 21.93 0.37
CA ASP A 684 42.94 22.41 -0.82
C ASP A 684 41.58 23.09 -0.54
N LEU A 685 41.00 22.92 0.65
CA LEU A 685 39.63 23.38 0.91
C LEU A 685 39.46 24.92 0.92
N THR A 686 40.56 25.68 0.99
CA THR A 686 40.53 27.15 0.88
C THR A 686 40.41 27.63 -0.55
N GLU A 687 40.99 26.94 -1.54
CA GLU A 687 40.80 27.27 -2.95
C GLU A 687 39.38 26.96 -3.39
N LEU A 688 38.84 25.79 -3.02
CA LEU A 688 37.45 25.41 -3.32
C LEU A 688 36.44 26.37 -2.67
N ARG A 689 36.66 26.81 -1.43
CA ARG A 689 35.80 27.81 -0.78
C ARG A 689 35.89 29.17 -1.46
N ASN A 690 37.08 29.61 -1.86
CA ASN A 690 37.25 30.89 -2.54
C ASN A 690 36.69 30.83 -3.97
N TYR A 691 36.86 29.71 -4.67
CA TYR A 691 36.26 29.42 -5.96
C TYR A 691 34.74 29.40 -5.86
N VAL A 692 34.13 28.76 -4.85
CA VAL A 692 32.68 28.76 -4.63
C VAL A 692 32.15 30.15 -4.28
N ILE A 693 32.87 30.95 -3.49
CA ILE A 693 32.48 32.33 -3.16
C ILE A 693 32.61 33.24 -4.40
N GLU A 694 33.64 33.03 -5.21
CA GLU A 694 33.85 33.77 -6.45
C GLU A 694 32.82 33.36 -7.50
N LEU A 695 32.48 32.07 -7.60
CA LEU A 695 31.41 31.54 -8.43
C LEU A 695 30.05 32.07 -7.98
N ASP A 696 29.76 32.16 -6.67
CA ASP A 696 28.52 32.73 -6.15
C ASP A 696 28.42 34.24 -6.44
N ARG A 697 29.51 35.01 -6.31
CA ARG A 697 29.53 36.43 -6.69
C ARG A 697 29.39 36.64 -8.20
N LYS A 698 30.06 35.81 -9.01
CA LYS A 698 29.98 35.87 -10.48
C LYS A 698 28.59 35.44 -10.95
N HIS A 699 28.01 34.39 -10.36
CA HIS A 699 26.66 33.93 -10.63
C HIS A 699 25.60 34.96 -10.22
N LYS A 700 25.75 35.59 -9.04
CA LYS A 700 24.84 36.63 -8.57
C LYS A 700 24.89 37.91 -9.41
N SER A 701 26.09 38.34 -9.82
CA SER A 701 26.23 39.48 -10.75
C SER A 701 25.70 39.17 -12.14
N ILE A 702 25.91 37.95 -12.66
CA ILE A 702 25.31 37.49 -13.92
C ILE A 702 23.78 37.46 -13.81
N ILE A 703 23.23 36.92 -12.72
CA ILE A 703 21.79 36.89 -12.47
C ILE A 703 21.22 38.30 -12.40
N ASP A 704 21.85 39.22 -11.66
CA ASP A 704 21.36 40.59 -11.51
C ASP A 704 21.46 41.39 -12.81
N GLU A 705 22.52 41.19 -13.61
CA GLU A 705 22.68 41.74 -14.96
C GLU A 705 21.59 41.21 -15.91
N TYR A 706 21.36 39.89 -15.92
CA TYR A 706 20.33 39.25 -16.76
C TYR A 706 18.92 39.67 -16.33
N LYS A 707 18.69 39.78 -15.01
CA LYS A 707 17.42 40.21 -14.42
C LYS A 707 17.15 41.66 -14.79
N ARG A 708 18.15 42.55 -14.78
CA ARG A 708 18.01 43.96 -15.19
C ARG A 708 17.65 44.07 -16.67
N ARG A 709 18.34 43.33 -17.54
CA ARG A 709 18.04 43.27 -18.99
C ARG A 709 16.65 42.69 -19.27
N LEU A 710 16.24 41.67 -18.50
CA LEU A 710 14.89 41.09 -18.58
C LEU A 710 13.81 42.06 -18.12
N THR A 711 14.02 42.81 -17.04
CA THR A 711 13.06 43.84 -16.59
C THR A 711 12.96 45.00 -17.57
N GLU A 712 14.08 45.50 -18.10
CA GLU A 712 14.07 46.59 -19.09
C GLU A 712 13.39 46.15 -20.41
N SER A 713 13.59 44.89 -20.83
CA SER A 713 12.94 44.33 -22.01
C SER A 713 11.45 44.02 -21.76
N ALA A 714 11.11 43.53 -20.57
CA ALA A 714 9.74 43.24 -20.17
C ALA A 714 8.92 44.52 -19.99
N GLU A 715 9.50 45.62 -19.49
CA GLU A 715 8.82 46.92 -19.36
C GLU A 715 8.56 47.59 -20.72
N ARG A 716 9.49 47.45 -21.69
CA ARG A 716 9.27 47.90 -23.07
C ARG A 716 8.22 47.07 -23.82
N LEU A 717 8.10 45.77 -23.52
CA LEU A 717 7.06 44.92 -24.11
C LEU A 717 5.69 45.14 -23.44
N THR A 718 5.67 45.27 -22.12
CA THR A 718 4.42 45.47 -21.36
C THR A 718 3.80 46.84 -21.60
N SER A 719 4.59 47.90 -21.78
CA SER A 719 4.06 49.22 -22.17
C SER A 719 3.42 49.21 -23.56
N LYS A 720 4.03 48.53 -24.54
CA LYS A 720 3.44 48.36 -25.89
C LYS A 720 2.20 47.47 -25.91
N ILE A 721 2.14 46.44 -25.06
CA ILE A 721 0.99 45.53 -24.98
C ILE A 721 -0.14 46.17 -24.16
N SER A 722 0.16 46.94 -23.10
CA SER A 722 -0.87 47.56 -22.26
C SER A 722 -1.67 48.63 -23.02
N GLU A 723 -1.04 49.44 -23.87
CA GLU A 723 -1.76 50.44 -24.67
C GLU A 723 -2.72 49.81 -25.71
N SER A 724 -2.41 48.60 -26.21
CA SER A 724 -3.28 47.90 -27.16
C SER A 724 -4.42 47.12 -26.49
N PHE A 725 -4.27 46.73 -25.21
CA PHE A 725 -5.23 45.85 -24.53
C PHE A 725 -6.30 46.63 -23.73
N TYR A 726 -6.00 47.86 -23.29
CA TYR A 726 -6.95 48.71 -22.57
C TYR A 726 -8.01 49.38 -23.48
N GLY A 727 -7.91 49.26 -24.80
CA GLY A 727 -8.95 49.71 -25.74
C GLY A 727 -10.07 48.70 -26.01
N PHE A 728 -9.95 47.45 -25.55
CA PHE A 728 -10.89 46.36 -25.90
C PHE A 728 -11.94 46.03 -24.83
N PHE A 729 -11.78 46.55 -23.60
CA PHE A 729 -12.72 46.30 -22.51
C PHE A 729 -13.38 47.62 -22.06
N PRO A 730 -14.70 47.78 -22.21
CA PRO A 730 -15.41 48.90 -21.58
C PRO A 730 -15.34 48.73 -20.06
N SER A 731 -14.84 49.74 -19.35
CA SER A 731 -14.96 49.82 -17.90
C SER A 731 -16.38 50.30 -17.56
N ASP A 732 -17.30 49.36 -17.34
CA ASP A 732 -18.61 49.72 -16.82
C ASP A 732 -18.52 50.07 -15.33
N SER A 733 -18.74 51.35 -15.09
CA SER A 733 -18.96 51.99 -13.80
C SER A 733 -20.30 51.56 -13.19
N ASP A 734 -20.24 51.22 -11.91
CA ASP A 734 -21.28 51.36 -10.89
C ASP A 734 -22.66 51.86 -11.36
N THR A 735 -23.56 50.93 -11.72
CA THR A 735 -25.02 51.10 -11.57
C THR A 735 -25.75 49.76 -11.83
N SER A 736 -25.99 48.96 -10.77
CA SER A 736 -27.22 48.15 -10.59
C SER A 736 -27.02 47.15 -9.46
N LEU A 737 -27.05 47.62 -8.22
CA LEU A 737 -26.91 46.77 -7.03
C LEU A 737 -28.21 46.05 -6.63
N ASP A 738 -29.16 45.87 -7.55
CA ASP A 738 -30.44 45.17 -7.31
C ASP A 738 -30.67 43.92 -8.17
N ARG A 739 -29.81 43.64 -9.17
CA ARG A 739 -29.92 42.43 -10.02
C ARG A 739 -29.17 41.21 -9.43
N SER A 740 -28.20 41.46 -8.55
CA SER A 740 -27.31 40.48 -7.91
C SER A 740 -28.06 39.45 -7.04
N THR A 741 -29.18 39.83 -6.44
CA THR A 741 -29.98 38.96 -5.57
C THR A 741 -30.76 37.90 -6.37
N SER A 742 -31.21 38.24 -7.58
CA SER A 742 -31.95 37.32 -8.46
C SER A 742 -31.05 36.25 -9.09
N LEU A 743 -29.78 36.57 -9.41
CA LEU A 743 -28.82 35.62 -9.97
C LEU A 743 -28.29 34.61 -8.93
N ARG A 744 -28.28 34.95 -7.64
CA ARG A 744 -27.94 34.01 -6.55
C ARG A 744 -28.98 32.89 -6.41
N LEU A 745 -30.26 33.13 -6.76
CA LEU A 745 -31.31 32.11 -6.78
C LEU A 745 -31.08 31.02 -7.85
N TYR A 746 -30.37 31.35 -8.93
CA TYR A 746 -30.03 30.42 -10.02
C TYR A 746 -28.61 29.84 -9.92
N GLY A 747 -27.88 30.14 -8.84
CA GLY A 747 -26.58 29.53 -8.59
C GLY A 747 -26.70 28.01 -8.44
N ARG A 748 -25.64 27.28 -8.78
CA ARG A 748 -25.59 25.79 -8.73
C ARG A 748 -25.82 25.18 -7.34
N GLN A 749 -25.76 26.01 -6.29
CA GLN A 749 -26.07 25.65 -4.90
C GLN A 749 -27.55 25.86 -4.55
N GLY A 750 -28.33 26.54 -5.40
CA GLY A 750 -29.78 26.67 -5.27
C GLY A 750 -30.52 25.44 -5.80
N VAL A 751 -31.74 25.21 -5.30
CA VAL A 751 -32.57 24.06 -5.71
C VAL A 751 -32.83 24.07 -7.22
N THR A 752 -33.29 25.20 -7.75
CA THR A 752 -33.63 25.42 -9.17
C THR A 752 -32.39 25.40 -10.05
N GLY A 753 -31.33 26.11 -9.64
CA GLY A 753 -30.05 26.11 -10.37
C GLY A 753 -29.43 24.72 -10.49
N SER A 754 -29.47 23.93 -9.41
CA SER A 754 -29.00 22.54 -9.42
C SER A 754 -29.78 21.66 -10.43
N TRP A 755 -31.11 21.77 -10.49
CA TRP A 755 -31.94 21.04 -11.47
C TRP A 755 -31.64 21.44 -12.92
N ILE A 756 -31.49 22.73 -13.20
CA ILE A 756 -31.14 23.22 -14.54
C ILE A 756 -29.78 22.67 -14.96
N THR A 757 -28.76 22.77 -14.08
CA THR A 757 -27.43 22.25 -14.40
C THR A 757 -27.41 20.73 -14.57
N PHE A 758 -28.21 19.99 -13.80
CA PHE A 758 -28.37 18.55 -13.98
C PHE A 758 -28.98 18.23 -15.35
N GLY A 759 -30.06 18.91 -15.75
CA GLY A 759 -30.70 18.72 -17.05
C GLY A 759 -29.77 19.01 -18.22
N VAL A 760 -29.01 20.11 -18.16
CA VAL A 760 -28.02 20.47 -19.19
C VAL A 760 -26.91 19.43 -19.29
N LEU A 761 -26.32 19.02 -18.16
CA LEU A 761 -25.24 18.04 -18.16
C LEU A 761 -25.73 16.67 -18.65
N LEU A 762 -26.90 16.22 -18.19
CA LEU A 762 -27.51 14.97 -18.65
C LEU A 762 -27.79 15.00 -20.16
N PHE A 763 -28.29 16.12 -20.68
CA PHE A 763 -28.53 16.29 -22.12
C PHE A 763 -27.22 16.20 -22.92
N ILE A 764 -26.14 16.85 -22.47
CA ILE A 764 -24.82 16.75 -23.11
C ILE A 764 -24.33 15.30 -23.13
N LEU A 765 -24.49 14.57 -22.02
CA LEU A 765 -24.08 13.17 -21.91
C LEU A 765 -24.91 12.24 -22.82
N LEU A 766 -26.22 12.50 -22.95
CA LEU A 766 -27.09 11.76 -23.88
C LEU A 766 -26.72 12.01 -25.35
N LEU A 767 -26.43 13.26 -25.71
CA LEU A 767 -25.91 13.60 -27.04
C LEU A 767 -24.60 12.86 -27.32
N PHE A 768 -23.73 12.75 -26.32
CA PHE A 768 -22.47 12.02 -26.44
C PHE A 768 -22.68 10.53 -26.67
N ILE A 769 -23.60 9.89 -25.92
CA ILE A 769 -23.98 8.48 -26.11
C ILE A 769 -24.51 8.23 -27.53
N TRP A 770 -25.33 9.15 -28.04
CA TRP A 770 -25.87 9.05 -29.39
C TRP A 770 -24.80 9.16 -30.47
N TRP A 771 -23.76 9.98 -30.23
CA TRP A 771 -22.61 10.21 -31.11
C TRP A 771 -21.56 9.08 -31.12
N LEU A 772 -21.64 8.11 -30.20
CA LEU A 772 -20.59 7.07 -30.07
C LEU A 772 -20.36 6.33 -31.41
N PRO A 773 -19.09 6.30 -31.91
CA PRO A 773 -18.75 5.69 -33.19
C PRO A 773 -18.65 4.16 -33.08
N ILE A 774 -19.10 3.44 -34.11
CA ILE A 774 -19.22 1.96 -34.17
C ILE A 774 -18.60 1.46 -35.49
N SER A 775 -18.30 0.16 -35.56
CA SER A 775 -17.77 -0.52 -36.75
C SER A 775 -18.60 -0.24 -38.02
N GLN A 776 -17.92 -0.23 -39.17
CA GLN A 776 -18.47 0.20 -40.47
C GLN A 776 -19.30 -0.87 -41.20
N ASP A 777 -19.56 -2.03 -40.59
CA ASP A 777 -20.41 -3.06 -41.19
C ASP A 777 -21.86 -2.58 -41.28
N VAL A 778 -22.28 -2.22 -42.50
CA VAL A 778 -23.58 -1.58 -42.79
C VAL A 778 -24.76 -2.49 -42.43
N GLU A 779 -24.60 -3.81 -42.52
CA GLU A 779 -25.68 -4.79 -42.31
C GLU A 779 -25.97 -5.05 -40.82
N SER A 780 -24.97 -4.99 -39.93
CA SER A 780 -25.11 -5.29 -38.49
C SER A 780 -25.01 -4.05 -37.59
N MET A 781 -24.88 -2.85 -38.18
CA MET A 781 -24.65 -1.59 -37.46
C MET A 781 -25.67 -1.32 -36.33
N ALA A 782 -26.96 -1.58 -36.57
CA ALA A 782 -28.02 -1.34 -35.60
C ALA A 782 -27.90 -2.26 -34.38
N TRP A 783 -27.62 -3.55 -34.59
CA TRP A 783 -27.45 -4.52 -33.52
C TRP A 783 -26.20 -4.23 -32.69
N SER A 784 -25.06 -3.96 -33.34
CA SER A 784 -23.82 -3.60 -32.66
C SER A 784 -23.97 -2.31 -31.86
N LYS A 785 -24.71 -1.33 -32.37
CA LYS A 785 -25.09 -0.11 -31.63
C LYS A 785 -25.93 -0.42 -30.41
N ALA A 786 -26.97 -1.23 -30.56
CA ALA A 786 -27.83 -1.63 -29.45
C ALA A 786 -27.03 -2.37 -28.37
N PHE A 787 -26.16 -3.30 -28.74
CA PHE A 787 -25.30 -4.03 -27.80
C PHE A 787 -24.36 -3.10 -27.03
N GLN A 788 -23.65 -2.22 -27.74
CA GLN A 788 -22.69 -1.30 -27.11
C GLN A 788 -23.37 -0.28 -26.20
N VAL A 789 -24.46 0.35 -26.65
CA VAL A 789 -25.22 1.31 -25.82
C VAL A 789 -25.77 0.61 -24.58
N SER A 790 -26.29 -0.61 -24.72
CA SER A 790 -26.78 -1.40 -23.59
C SER A 790 -25.67 -1.74 -22.59
N ASN A 791 -24.49 -2.11 -23.08
CA ASN A 791 -23.30 -2.36 -22.23
C ASN A 791 -22.86 -1.10 -21.46
N VAL A 792 -22.87 0.06 -22.11
CA VAL A 792 -22.58 1.35 -21.47
C VAL A 792 -23.65 1.69 -20.42
N MET A 793 -24.93 1.56 -20.75
CA MET A 793 -26.05 1.84 -19.82
C MET A 793 -26.05 0.90 -18.60
N LEU A 794 -25.73 -0.37 -18.80
CA LEU A 794 -25.57 -1.32 -17.71
C LEU A 794 -24.39 -0.95 -16.81
N THR A 795 -23.23 -0.63 -17.40
CA THR A 795 -22.05 -0.17 -16.65
C THR A 795 -22.34 1.10 -15.87
N LEU A 796 -23.04 2.05 -16.50
CA LEU A 796 -23.51 3.29 -15.89
C LEU A 796 -24.44 2.99 -14.70
N SER A 797 -25.35 2.03 -14.84
CA SER A 797 -26.24 1.62 -13.75
C SER A 797 -25.46 1.09 -12.54
N ILE A 798 -24.48 0.20 -12.77
CA ILE A 798 -23.62 -0.36 -11.73
C ILE A 798 -22.84 0.78 -11.02
N PHE A 799 -22.21 1.68 -11.79
CA PHE A 799 -21.45 2.79 -11.22
C PHE A 799 -22.31 3.81 -10.47
N ILE A 800 -23.55 4.07 -10.92
CA ILE A 800 -24.48 4.93 -10.18
C ILE A 800 -24.87 4.30 -8.85
N LEU A 801 -25.19 3.00 -8.82
CA LEU A 801 -25.51 2.30 -7.57
C LEU A 801 -24.32 2.31 -6.59
N MET A 802 -23.10 2.05 -7.08
CA MET A 802 -21.89 2.16 -6.27
C MET A 802 -21.66 3.60 -5.77
N ALA A 803 -21.87 4.61 -6.62
CA ALA A 803 -21.72 6.02 -6.25
C ALA A 803 -22.80 6.46 -5.25
N PHE A 804 -24.04 5.95 -5.33
CA PHE A 804 -25.08 6.18 -4.34
C PHE A 804 -24.74 5.57 -2.98
N SER A 805 -24.24 4.34 -2.96
CA SER A 805 -23.72 3.69 -1.74
C SER A 805 -22.62 4.55 -1.10
N LEU A 806 -21.63 4.96 -1.90
CA LEU A 806 -20.54 5.79 -1.42
C LEU A 806 -21.00 7.18 -0.98
N ASN A 807 -21.98 7.78 -1.67
CA ASN A 807 -22.54 9.08 -1.31
C ASN A 807 -23.30 9.02 0.01
N LEU A 808 -23.98 7.92 0.29
CA LEU A 808 -24.63 7.71 1.59
C LEU A 808 -23.58 7.62 2.71
N HIS A 809 -22.54 6.78 2.54
CA HIS A 809 -21.47 6.65 3.52
C HIS A 809 -20.66 7.94 3.70
N THR A 810 -19.97 8.39 2.67
CA THR A 810 -19.03 9.50 2.76
C THR A 810 -19.71 10.85 2.63
N GLY A 811 -20.60 11.01 1.64
CA GLY A 811 -21.26 12.28 1.38
C GLY A 811 -22.19 12.71 2.50
N VAL A 812 -23.12 11.84 2.92
CA VAL A 812 -24.18 12.19 3.86
C VAL A 812 -23.78 12.00 5.31
N THR A 813 -23.16 10.87 5.68
CA THR A 813 -22.78 10.60 7.08
C THR A 813 -21.37 11.08 7.45
N GLY A 814 -20.56 11.45 6.46
CA GLY A 814 -19.17 11.84 6.64
C GLY A 814 -18.18 10.68 6.66
N MET A 815 -18.63 9.43 6.81
CA MET A 815 -17.80 8.23 6.93
C MET A 815 -17.03 7.92 5.63
N VAL A 816 -15.73 8.20 5.61
CA VAL A 816 -14.86 7.97 4.45
C VAL A 816 -14.69 6.47 4.21
N ASN A 817 -15.36 5.93 3.19
CA ASN A 817 -15.36 4.50 2.89
C ASN A 817 -14.65 4.24 1.55
N PHE A 818 -13.42 3.75 1.61
CA PHE A 818 -12.69 3.29 0.43
C PHE A 818 -12.93 1.80 0.12
N GLY A 819 -13.60 1.07 1.00
CA GLY A 819 -13.94 -0.33 0.80
C GLY A 819 -15.31 -0.58 0.19
N VAL A 820 -15.88 0.32 -0.61
CA VAL A 820 -17.21 0.04 -1.23
C VAL A 820 -17.21 -1.27 -2.02
N ILE A 821 -16.06 -1.62 -2.62
CA ILE A 821 -15.86 -2.87 -3.37
C ILE A 821 -16.01 -4.13 -2.51
N PHE A 822 -15.80 -4.04 -1.18
CA PHE A 822 -16.06 -5.16 -0.27
C PHE A 822 -17.53 -5.58 -0.37
N PHE A 823 -18.46 -4.63 -0.26
CA PHE A 823 -19.90 -4.90 -0.32
C PHE A 823 -20.37 -5.31 -1.72
N VAL A 824 -19.78 -4.72 -2.76
CA VAL A 824 -20.01 -5.11 -4.17
C VAL A 824 -19.54 -6.55 -4.40
N GLY A 825 -18.34 -6.89 -3.89
CA GLY A 825 -17.75 -8.22 -4.00
C GLY A 825 -18.57 -9.27 -3.28
N VAL A 826 -19.02 -9.01 -2.05
CA VAL A 826 -19.95 -9.89 -1.32
C VAL A 826 -21.21 -10.12 -2.15
N GLY A 827 -21.82 -9.06 -2.71
CA GLY A 827 -22.99 -9.20 -3.57
C GLY A 827 -22.75 -10.07 -4.82
N ALA A 828 -21.65 -9.82 -5.53
CA ALA A 828 -21.28 -10.57 -6.74
C ALA A 828 -20.98 -12.05 -6.44
N ILE A 829 -20.17 -12.32 -5.40
CA ILE A 829 -19.78 -13.67 -4.97
C ILE A 829 -20.99 -14.45 -4.50
N THR A 830 -21.83 -13.87 -3.62
CA THR A 830 -23.01 -14.55 -3.09
C THR A 830 -24.00 -14.90 -4.19
N VAL A 831 -24.29 -13.98 -5.12
CA VAL A 831 -25.17 -14.29 -6.26
C VAL A 831 -24.53 -15.35 -7.16
N GLY A 832 -23.25 -15.22 -7.51
CA GLY A 832 -22.56 -16.17 -8.40
C GLY A 832 -22.49 -17.58 -7.84
N VAL A 833 -22.18 -17.76 -6.55
CA VAL A 833 -22.09 -19.07 -5.90
C VAL A 833 -23.47 -19.69 -5.68
N LEU A 834 -24.45 -18.91 -5.20
CA LEU A 834 -25.79 -19.44 -4.94
C LEU A 834 -26.52 -19.87 -6.23
N THR A 835 -26.33 -19.12 -7.32
CA THR A 835 -27.01 -19.38 -8.60
C THR A 835 -26.25 -20.33 -9.53
N ALA A 836 -25.04 -20.76 -9.16
CA ALA A 836 -24.28 -21.75 -9.90
C ALA A 836 -24.87 -23.16 -9.71
N PRO A 837 -24.87 -24.02 -10.76
CA PRO A 837 -25.36 -25.40 -10.66
C PRO A 837 -24.57 -26.24 -9.63
N PRO A 838 -25.19 -27.25 -8.99
CA PRO A 838 -24.50 -28.17 -8.06
C PRO A 838 -23.30 -28.89 -8.67
N GLU A 839 -23.37 -29.22 -9.98
CA GLU A 839 -22.29 -29.84 -10.76
C GLU A 839 -21.01 -28.99 -10.78
N MET A 840 -21.16 -27.68 -10.57
CA MET A 840 -20.11 -26.67 -10.66
C MET A 840 -19.72 -26.15 -9.28
N HIS A 841 -20.00 -26.91 -8.22
CA HIS A 841 -19.80 -26.55 -6.81
C HIS A 841 -20.64 -25.35 -6.35
N GLY A 842 -21.80 -25.11 -6.98
CA GLY A 842 -22.78 -24.10 -6.58
C GLY A 842 -24.00 -24.68 -5.84
N TYR A 843 -24.97 -23.82 -5.48
CA TYR A 843 -26.17 -24.23 -4.73
C TYR A 843 -27.46 -24.35 -5.56
N GLY A 844 -27.45 -23.92 -6.83
CA GLY A 844 -28.59 -24.04 -7.75
C GLY A 844 -29.83 -23.21 -7.39
N TRP A 845 -29.68 -22.12 -6.62
CA TRP A 845 -30.78 -21.23 -6.26
C TRP A 845 -31.29 -20.41 -7.44
N ASP A 846 -32.58 -20.10 -7.43
CA ASP A 846 -33.14 -19.10 -8.33
C ASP A 846 -32.53 -17.72 -8.09
N VAL A 847 -32.48 -16.92 -9.16
CA VAL A 847 -31.75 -15.65 -9.17
C VAL A 847 -32.36 -14.62 -8.20
N LEU A 848 -33.69 -14.53 -8.10
CA LEU A 848 -34.34 -13.51 -7.25
C LEU A 848 -34.12 -13.77 -5.74
N PRO A 849 -34.35 -14.98 -5.19
CA PRO A 849 -33.99 -15.30 -3.81
C PRO A 849 -32.50 -15.10 -3.51
N ALA A 850 -31.61 -15.48 -4.44
CA ALA A 850 -30.17 -15.29 -4.28
C ALA A 850 -29.78 -13.80 -4.15
N VAL A 851 -30.38 -12.93 -4.97
CA VAL A 851 -30.14 -11.47 -4.90
C VAL A 851 -30.65 -10.88 -3.58
N ILE A 852 -31.87 -11.26 -3.15
CA ILE A 852 -32.42 -10.77 -1.88
C ILE A 852 -31.52 -11.20 -0.71
N PHE A 853 -31.09 -12.47 -0.70
CA PHE A 853 -30.16 -12.96 0.30
C PHE A 853 -28.83 -12.21 0.27
N ALA A 854 -28.24 -11.98 -0.92
CA ALA A 854 -27.00 -11.23 -1.06
C ALA A 854 -27.12 -9.79 -0.53
N VAL A 855 -28.25 -9.13 -0.77
CA VAL A 855 -28.54 -7.78 -0.25
C VAL A 855 -28.65 -7.76 1.27
N LEU A 856 -29.39 -8.71 1.85
CA LEU A 856 -29.55 -8.83 3.29
C LEU A 856 -28.23 -9.19 3.98
N LEU A 857 -27.45 -10.10 3.39
CA LEU A 857 -26.14 -10.51 3.87
C LEU A 857 -25.18 -9.33 3.88
N SER A 858 -25.11 -8.57 2.78
CA SER A 858 -24.27 -7.37 2.71
C SER A 858 -24.73 -6.28 3.70
N ALA A 859 -26.03 -6.09 3.87
CA ALA A 859 -26.56 -5.18 4.89
C ALA A 859 -26.16 -5.60 6.31
N ALA A 860 -26.20 -6.91 6.61
CA ALA A 860 -25.75 -7.46 7.89
C ALA A 860 -24.25 -7.23 8.10
N PHE A 861 -23.41 -7.45 7.07
CA PHE A 861 -21.99 -7.12 7.12
C PHE A 861 -21.76 -5.61 7.32
N GLY A 862 -22.52 -4.75 6.64
CA GLY A 862 -22.46 -3.30 6.81
C GLY A 862 -22.82 -2.87 8.24
N TRP A 863 -23.89 -3.44 8.81
CA TRP A 863 -24.27 -3.18 10.20
C TRP A 863 -23.20 -3.68 11.19
N ALA A 864 -22.72 -4.92 11.01
CA ALA A 864 -21.71 -5.53 11.85
C ALA A 864 -20.40 -4.73 11.83
N LEU A 865 -20.00 -4.23 10.65
CA LEU A 865 -18.80 -3.42 10.46
C LEU A 865 -18.89 -2.08 11.19
N ALA A 866 -20.08 -1.50 11.31
CA ALA A 866 -20.26 -0.19 11.95
C ALA A 866 -19.93 -0.21 13.45
N TYR A 867 -20.13 -1.34 14.14
CA TYR A 867 -19.88 -1.42 15.58
C TYR A 867 -18.39 -1.19 15.96
N PRO A 868 -17.42 -1.94 15.38
CA PRO A 868 -16.01 -1.70 15.66
C PRO A 868 -15.50 -0.39 15.05
N THR A 869 -16.10 0.08 13.96
CA THR A 869 -15.57 1.20 13.18
C THR A 869 -16.11 2.57 13.57
N ALA A 870 -17.32 2.67 14.14
CA ALA A 870 -17.91 3.97 14.50
C ALA A 870 -17.13 4.71 15.60
N ARG A 871 -16.24 4.01 16.32
CA ARG A 871 -15.33 4.59 17.33
C ARG A 871 -13.97 5.00 16.78
N LEU A 872 -13.68 4.64 15.52
CA LEU A 872 -12.43 4.93 14.88
C LEU A 872 -12.46 6.34 14.29
N ARG A 873 -11.30 7.00 14.28
CA ARG A 873 -11.09 8.21 13.46
C ARG A 873 -11.38 7.89 12.00
N MET A 874 -11.89 8.86 11.26
CA MET A 874 -12.28 8.72 9.85
C MET A 874 -11.20 8.09 8.97
N ASP A 875 -9.94 8.44 9.21
CA ASP A 875 -8.79 7.90 8.46
C ASP A 875 -8.60 6.40 8.72
N TYR A 876 -8.79 5.94 9.97
CA TYR A 876 -8.72 4.52 10.32
C TYR A 876 -9.86 3.73 9.72
N PHE A 877 -11.07 4.29 9.71
CA PHE A 877 -12.20 3.68 9.03
C PHE A 877 -11.92 3.48 7.53
N ALA A 878 -11.36 4.49 6.88
CA ALA A 878 -10.98 4.45 5.48
C ALA A 878 -9.97 3.32 5.20
N ILE A 879 -8.92 3.18 6.03
CA ILE A 879 -7.91 2.12 5.90
C ILE A 879 -8.48 0.72 6.14
N VAL A 880 -9.34 0.56 7.16
CA VAL A 880 -9.98 -0.72 7.49
C VAL A 880 -10.88 -1.19 6.35
N THR A 881 -11.66 -0.28 5.77
CA THR A 881 -12.57 -0.63 4.67
C THR A 881 -11.81 -1.10 3.42
N ILE A 882 -10.67 -0.49 3.06
CA ILE A 882 -9.82 -0.99 1.95
C ILE A 882 -9.29 -2.37 2.27
N SER A 883 -8.77 -2.55 3.49
CA SER A 883 -8.22 -3.82 3.94
C SER A 883 -9.25 -4.96 3.83
N LEU A 884 -10.53 -4.69 4.15
CA LEU A 884 -11.60 -5.68 4.01
C LEU A 884 -11.89 -6.06 2.55
N GLY A 885 -11.88 -5.10 1.64
CA GLY A 885 -12.00 -5.38 0.20
C GLY A 885 -10.86 -6.27 -0.31
N GLU A 886 -9.64 -5.99 0.16
CA GLU A 886 -8.46 -6.78 -0.17
C GLU A 886 -8.49 -8.19 0.45
N ILE A 887 -8.98 -8.32 1.69
CA ILE A 887 -9.21 -9.61 2.34
C ILE A 887 -10.15 -10.46 1.48
N VAL A 888 -11.32 -9.94 1.08
CA VAL A 888 -12.27 -10.70 0.24
C VAL A 888 -11.69 -11.03 -1.12
N ARG A 889 -10.93 -10.11 -1.73
CA ARG A 889 -10.26 -10.35 -3.01
C ARG A 889 -9.31 -11.53 -2.94
N VAL A 890 -8.43 -11.56 -1.94
CA VAL A 890 -7.43 -12.63 -1.81
C VAL A 890 -8.08 -13.92 -1.30
N LEU A 891 -9.12 -13.83 -0.47
CA LEU A 891 -9.92 -14.99 -0.10
C LEU A 891 -10.59 -15.63 -1.33
N LEU A 892 -11.15 -14.86 -2.27
CA LEU A 892 -11.65 -15.41 -3.54
C LEU A 892 -10.55 -16.12 -4.35
N ALA A 893 -9.31 -15.61 -4.27
CA ALA A 893 -8.14 -16.23 -4.89
C ALA A 893 -7.62 -17.46 -4.14
N GLY A 894 -7.90 -17.64 -2.86
CA GLY A 894 -7.34 -18.69 -1.99
C GLY A 894 -8.32 -19.79 -1.58
N GLU A 895 -9.58 -19.44 -1.30
CA GLU A 895 -10.60 -20.31 -0.71
C GLU A 895 -11.46 -21.02 -1.76
N PRO A 896 -11.46 -22.36 -1.81
CA PRO A 896 -12.30 -23.11 -2.74
C PRO A 896 -13.80 -22.89 -2.55
N LEU A 897 -14.28 -22.68 -1.31
CA LEU A 897 -15.71 -22.47 -1.02
C LEU A 897 -16.31 -21.23 -1.69
N MET A 898 -15.47 -20.27 -2.09
CA MET A 898 -15.92 -19.08 -2.80
C MET A 898 -15.77 -19.17 -4.32
N ARG A 899 -15.51 -20.36 -4.85
CA ARG A 899 -15.33 -20.60 -6.29
C ARG A 899 -16.44 -21.51 -6.81
N SER A 900 -16.87 -21.25 -8.05
CA SER A 900 -17.78 -22.13 -8.77
C SER A 900 -17.45 -22.08 -10.26
N GLY A 901 -17.42 -23.24 -10.94
CA GLY A 901 -17.03 -23.29 -12.35
C GLY A 901 -16.61 -24.67 -12.87
N PRO A 902 -16.34 -24.78 -14.19
CA PRO A 902 -16.09 -26.06 -14.89
C PRO A 902 -14.78 -26.75 -14.52
N ILE A 903 -13.87 -26.05 -13.84
CA ILE A 903 -12.57 -26.57 -13.44
C ILE A 903 -12.39 -26.30 -11.95
N ALA A 904 -12.19 -27.36 -11.16
CA ALA A 904 -11.99 -27.26 -9.71
C ALA A 904 -10.77 -26.39 -9.30
N SER A 905 -9.84 -26.11 -10.23
CA SER A 905 -8.69 -25.22 -10.07
C SER A 905 -8.88 -23.80 -10.60
N ALA A 906 -10.04 -23.43 -11.16
CA ALA A 906 -10.28 -22.11 -11.73
C ALA A 906 -10.21 -21.00 -10.65
N ILE A 907 -9.50 -19.92 -10.93
CA ILE A 907 -9.33 -18.77 -10.01
C ILE A 907 -10.52 -17.80 -10.22
N GLY A 908 -11.74 -18.19 -9.83
CA GLY A 908 -12.92 -17.34 -9.98
C GLY A 908 -14.28 -18.04 -9.88
N ILE A 909 -15.33 -17.30 -10.27
CA ILE A 909 -16.72 -17.78 -10.33
C ILE A 909 -17.23 -17.63 -11.77
N GLY A 910 -17.80 -18.67 -12.36
CA GLY A 910 -18.37 -18.65 -13.71
C GLY A 910 -19.50 -19.67 -13.89
N ASN A 911 -20.15 -19.64 -15.07
CA ASN A 911 -21.23 -20.56 -15.43
C ASN A 911 -22.42 -20.59 -14.45
N PHE A 912 -22.72 -19.45 -13.81
CA PHE A 912 -23.91 -19.28 -12.99
C PHE A 912 -25.14 -18.87 -13.81
N THR A 913 -26.33 -19.11 -13.27
CA THR A 913 -27.58 -18.80 -13.97
C THR A 913 -27.79 -17.29 -14.09
N LEU A 914 -28.16 -16.85 -15.30
CA LEU A 914 -28.38 -15.43 -15.61
C LEU A 914 -29.89 -15.09 -15.52
N PRO A 915 -30.27 -13.94 -14.94
CA PRO A 915 -31.66 -13.59 -14.70
C PRO A 915 -32.44 -13.49 -16.01
N LEU A 916 -33.56 -14.19 -16.10
CA LEU A 916 -34.48 -14.14 -17.25
C LEU A 916 -33.84 -14.44 -18.61
N LYS A 917 -32.62 -15.01 -18.67
CA LYS A 917 -31.93 -15.30 -19.94
C LYS A 917 -32.70 -16.34 -20.77
N LYS A 918 -33.23 -17.38 -20.12
CA LYS A 918 -34.07 -18.40 -20.78
C LYS A 918 -35.36 -17.78 -21.32
N TRP A 919 -36.07 -17.00 -20.52
CA TRP A 919 -37.29 -16.29 -20.95
C TRP A 919 -37.04 -15.33 -22.12
N TRP A 920 -35.92 -14.61 -22.11
CA TRP A 920 -35.57 -13.65 -23.16
C TRP A 920 -35.42 -14.28 -24.55
N PHE A 921 -34.77 -15.45 -24.63
CA PHE A 921 -34.50 -16.14 -25.89
C PHE A 921 -35.50 -17.24 -26.23
N CYS A 922 -36.11 -17.92 -25.26
CA CYS A 922 -37.04 -19.03 -25.49
C CYS A 922 -38.53 -18.65 -25.35
N GLY A 923 -38.87 -17.49 -24.76
CA GLY A 923 -40.26 -17.11 -24.48
C GLY A 923 -40.88 -17.86 -23.29
N SER A 924 -42.17 -17.63 -23.03
CA SER A 924 -42.95 -18.30 -21.97
C SER A 924 -43.60 -19.61 -22.40
N ASP A 925 -43.63 -19.89 -23.71
CA ASP A 925 -44.55 -20.86 -24.31
C ASP A 925 -43.92 -22.24 -24.54
N ILE A 926 -42.69 -22.46 -24.05
CA ILE A 926 -41.95 -23.73 -24.13
C ILE A 926 -41.81 -24.33 -22.73
N ASP A 927 -42.58 -25.38 -22.44
CA ASP A 927 -42.45 -26.17 -21.22
C ASP A 927 -41.28 -27.16 -21.35
N ILE A 928 -40.25 -26.96 -20.53
CA ILE A 928 -39.06 -27.83 -20.49
C ILE A 928 -39.19 -28.76 -19.28
N GLY A 929 -39.89 -29.88 -19.44
CA GLY A 929 -39.99 -30.97 -18.46
C GLY A 929 -38.95 -32.07 -18.67
N GLU A 930 -38.71 -32.90 -17.65
CA GLU A 930 -37.84 -34.08 -17.73
C GLU A 930 -38.25 -35.01 -18.89
N GLY A 931 -37.37 -35.20 -19.87
CA GLY A 931 -37.55 -36.15 -20.97
C GLY A 931 -37.39 -35.60 -22.40
N MET A 932 -37.28 -34.28 -22.58
CA MET A 932 -36.84 -33.67 -23.85
C MET A 932 -35.41 -33.13 -23.72
N ALA A 933 -34.60 -33.22 -24.77
CA ALA A 933 -33.24 -32.66 -24.79
C ALA A 933 -33.31 -31.21 -24.31
N HIS A 934 -32.62 -30.88 -23.21
CA HIS A 934 -32.63 -29.53 -22.66
C HIS A 934 -32.08 -28.55 -23.72
N LEU A 935 -32.96 -27.84 -24.44
CA LEU A 935 -32.53 -26.72 -25.28
C LEU A 935 -31.90 -25.67 -24.36
N SER A 936 -30.63 -25.35 -24.61
CA SER A 936 -29.97 -24.26 -23.93
C SER A 936 -30.55 -22.92 -24.41
N ALA A 937 -30.41 -21.87 -23.60
CA ALA A 937 -30.86 -20.53 -24.01
C ALA A 937 -30.13 -20.00 -25.26
N ASN A 938 -28.96 -20.58 -25.59
CA ASN A 938 -28.24 -20.28 -26.81
C ASN A 938 -28.87 -21.02 -28.00
N ASP A 939 -29.31 -22.27 -27.81
CA ASP A 939 -30.02 -23.02 -28.87
C ASP A 939 -31.34 -22.35 -29.26
N CYS A 940 -32.09 -21.79 -28.29
CA CYS A 940 -33.28 -20.98 -28.58
C CYS A 940 -32.98 -19.66 -29.31
N ARG A 941 -31.78 -19.09 -29.12
CA ARG A 941 -31.39 -17.84 -29.78
C ARG A 941 -31.17 -18.04 -31.27
N ASP A 942 -30.61 -19.19 -31.64
CA ASP A 942 -30.19 -19.49 -33.00
C ASP A 942 -31.33 -20.14 -33.83
N ASP A 943 -32.45 -20.50 -33.19
CA ASP A 943 -33.64 -21.01 -33.87
C ASP A 943 -34.49 -19.88 -34.48
N VAL A 944 -34.52 -19.83 -35.82
CA VAL A 944 -35.22 -18.81 -36.62
C VAL A 944 -36.74 -18.98 -36.55
N LEU A 945 -37.26 -20.14 -36.16
CA LEU A 945 -38.71 -20.43 -36.14
C LEU A 945 -39.40 -20.04 -34.83
N LEU A 946 -38.64 -19.65 -33.81
CA LEU A 946 -39.16 -19.40 -32.47
C LEU A 946 -39.44 -17.91 -32.23
N SER A 947 -40.71 -17.55 -31.97
CA SER A 947 -41.07 -16.17 -31.60
C SER A 947 -40.78 -15.90 -30.11
N SER A 948 -39.64 -15.25 -29.84
CA SER A 948 -39.20 -14.90 -28.48
C SER A 948 -39.26 -13.39 -28.21
N PRO A 949 -39.27 -12.94 -26.93
CA PRO A 949 -39.18 -11.51 -26.59
C PRO A 949 -38.00 -10.79 -27.25
N ALA A 950 -36.86 -11.47 -27.41
CA ALA A 950 -35.69 -10.95 -28.12
C ALA A 950 -35.97 -10.65 -29.60
N THR A 951 -36.76 -11.51 -30.28
CA THR A 951 -37.16 -11.29 -31.68
C THR A 951 -38.16 -10.14 -31.82
N SER A 952 -39.16 -10.03 -30.94
CA SER A 952 -40.12 -8.92 -30.97
C SER A 952 -39.48 -7.56 -30.72
N VAL A 953 -38.52 -7.48 -29.79
CA VAL A 953 -37.75 -6.25 -29.55
C VAL A 953 -36.80 -5.95 -30.71
N SER A 954 -36.27 -6.98 -31.37
CA SER A 954 -35.46 -6.82 -32.59
C SER A 954 -36.28 -6.21 -33.73
N GLU A 955 -37.50 -6.69 -33.95
CA GLU A 955 -38.42 -6.13 -34.95
C GLU A 955 -38.78 -4.68 -34.63
N LEU A 956 -39.06 -4.38 -33.36
CA LEU A 956 -39.37 -3.01 -32.91
C LEU A 956 -38.22 -2.03 -33.16
N LEU A 957 -36.98 -2.47 -32.95
CA LEU A 957 -35.77 -1.66 -33.08
C LEU A 957 -35.09 -1.81 -34.45
N ASN A 958 -35.66 -2.62 -35.35
CA ASN A 958 -35.14 -2.95 -36.68
C ASN A 958 -33.66 -3.42 -36.64
N LEU A 959 -33.36 -4.43 -35.81
CA LEU A 959 -31.97 -4.88 -35.57
C LEU A 959 -31.48 -5.98 -36.52
N GLY A 960 -32.35 -6.67 -37.26
CA GLY A 960 -31.99 -7.75 -38.18
C GLY A 960 -31.64 -9.11 -37.54
N GLU A 961 -31.23 -9.11 -36.27
CA GLU A 961 -30.94 -10.30 -35.45
C GLU A 961 -31.64 -10.22 -34.08
N PRO A 962 -31.85 -11.33 -33.35
CA PRO A 962 -32.43 -11.31 -32.00
C PRO A 962 -31.72 -10.31 -31.07
N ALA A 963 -32.52 -9.52 -30.34
CA ALA A 963 -31.99 -8.42 -29.52
C ALA A 963 -31.01 -8.92 -28.45
N PRO A 964 -29.89 -8.20 -28.23
CA PRO A 964 -28.85 -8.66 -27.32
C PRO A 964 -29.35 -8.72 -25.87
N TYR A 965 -28.97 -9.77 -25.13
CA TYR A 965 -29.34 -9.92 -23.71
C TYR A 965 -28.90 -8.73 -22.83
N PHE A 966 -27.81 -8.05 -23.20
CA PHE A 966 -27.36 -6.84 -22.52
C PHE A 966 -28.43 -5.73 -22.51
N LEU A 967 -29.32 -5.67 -23.51
CA LEU A 967 -30.42 -4.71 -23.57
C LEU A 967 -31.39 -4.92 -22.40
N LEU A 968 -31.83 -6.16 -22.19
CA LEU A 968 -32.68 -6.53 -21.05
C LEU A 968 -32.00 -6.19 -19.72
N LEU A 969 -30.73 -6.57 -19.57
CA LEU A 969 -29.99 -6.36 -18.33
C LEU A 969 -29.78 -4.86 -18.03
N SER A 970 -29.54 -4.05 -19.08
CA SER A 970 -29.44 -2.60 -18.95
C SER A 970 -30.77 -1.94 -18.56
N ALA A 971 -31.90 -2.44 -19.09
CA ALA A 971 -33.23 -1.96 -18.71
C ALA A 971 -33.54 -2.27 -17.24
N LEU A 972 -33.25 -3.50 -16.78
CA LEU A 972 -33.36 -3.89 -15.37
C LEU A 972 -32.46 -3.02 -14.47
N GLY A 973 -31.23 -2.77 -14.90
CA GLY A 973 -30.28 -1.90 -14.20
C GLY A 973 -30.79 -0.46 -14.03
N MET A 974 -31.31 0.14 -15.11
CA MET A 974 -31.83 1.51 -15.09
C MET A 974 -33.11 1.64 -14.25
N ILE A 975 -34.01 0.65 -14.30
CA ILE A 975 -35.18 0.58 -13.43
C ILE A 975 -34.75 0.49 -11.96
N CYS A 976 -33.76 -0.35 -11.66
CA CYS A 976 -33.22 -0.47 -10.31
C CYS A 976 -32.61 0.86 -9.81
N VAL A 977 -31.81 1.53 -10.64
CA VAL A 977 -31.26 2.86 -10.34
C VAL A 977 -32.36 3.87 -10.04
N PHE A 978 -33.42 3.91 -10.85
CA PHE A 978 -34.54 4.83 -10.63
C PHE A 978 -35.25 4.57 -9.30
N ILE A 979 -35.52 3.29 -8.98
CA ILE A 979 -36.13 2.89 -7.70
C ILE A 979 -35.24 3.28 -6.52
N VAL A 980 -33.94 2.95 -6.58
CA VAL A 980 -32.98 3.27 -5.52
C VAL A 980 -32.82 4.79 -5.35
N TRP A 981 -32.76 5.54 -6.45
CA TRP A 981 -32.67 7.00 -6.41
C TRP A 981 -33.90 7.60 -5.71
N ARG A 982 -35.11 7.19 -6.09
CA ARG A 982 -36.36 7.64 -5.45
C ARG A 982 -36.43 7.27 -3.98
N LEU A 983 -36.01 6.05 -3.63
CA LEU A 983 -35.93 5.59 -2.25
C LEU A 983 -34.97 6.44 -1.43
N LEU A 984 -33.76 6.70 -1.94
CA LEU A 984 -32.77 7.52 -1.25
C LEU A 984 -33.21 8.98 -1.08
N GLU A 985 -33.84 9.59 -2.07
CA GLU A 985 -34.36 10.97 -1.91
C GLU A 985 -35.42 11.05 -0.82
N SER A 986 -36.33 10.07 -0.77
CA SER A 986 -37.35 9.98 0.28
C SER A 986 -36.71 9.78 1.67
N LEU A 987 -35.75 8.85 1.79
CA LEU A 987 -35.06 8.58 3.04
C LEU A 987 -34.20 9.77 3.53
N LEU A 988 -33.53 10.48 2.62
CA LEU A 988 -32.70 11.64 2.96
C LEU A 988 -33.53 12.88 3.29
N ALA A 989 -34.74 13.00 2.75
CA ALA A 989 -35.69 14.04 3.12
C ALA A 989 -36.36 13.78 4.49
N SER A 990 -36.37 12.52 4.94
CA SER A 990 -36.95 12.13 6.23
C SER A 990 -36.13 12.64 7.44
N PRO A 991 -36.68 12.58 8.68
CA PRO A 991 -35.94 12.91 9.89
C PRO A 991 -34.61 12.13 10.04
N TRP A 992 -34.58 10.87 9.58
CA TRP A 992 -33.37 10.05 9.62
C TRP A 992 -32.22 10.68 8.81
N GLY A 993 -32.51 11.17 7.59
CA GLY A 993 -31.53 11.86 6.76
C GLY A 993 -31.02 13.17 7.37
N ARG A 994 -31.87 13.92 8.05
CA ARG A 994 -31.47 15.16 8.75
C ARG A 994 -30.52 14.89 9.91
N ILE A 995 -30.75 13.83 10.68
CA ILE A 995 -29.87 13.40 11.77
C ILE A 995 -28.50 13.00 11.22
N LEU A 996 -28.45 12.26 10.11
CA LEU A 996 -27.18 11.89 9.48
C LEU A 996 -26.35 13.10 9.05
N LYS A 997 -27.01 14.12 8.48
CA LYS A 997 -26.33 15.38 8.13
C LYS A 997 -25.81 16.10 9.37
N ALA A 998 -26.60 16.13 10.46
CA ALA A 998 -26.13 16.72 11.72
C ALA A 998 -24.90 15.98 12.26
N ILE A 999 -24.89 14.64 12.22
CA ILE A 999 -23.74 13.81 12.63
C ILE A 999 -22.50 14.11 11.79
N ARG A 1000 -22.66 14.35 10.48
CA ARG A 1000 -21.54 14.69 9.59
C ARG A 1000 -20.92 16.04 9.92
N GLU A 1001 -21.74 17.04 10.23
CA GLU A 1001 -21.26 18.40 10.54
C GLU A 1001 -20.58 18.43 11.92
N ASP A 1002 -21.23 17.88 12.94
CA ASP A 1002 -20.69 17.79 14.30
C ASP A 1002 -21.30 16.60 15.05
N GLU A 1003 -20.49 15.56 15.22
CA GLU A 1003 -20.88 14.33 15.90
C GLU A 1003 -21.19 14.57 17.38
N ASP A 1004 -20.39 15.40 18.06
CA ASP A 1004 -20.51 15.63 19.50
C ASP A 1004 -21.79 16.42 19.80
N VAL A 1005 -22.11 17.41 18.98
CA VAL A 1005 -23.37 18.17 19.07
C VAL A 1005 -24.58 17.24 18.87
N ALA A 1006 -24.54 16.35 17.86
CA ALA A 1006 -25.63 15.39 17.64
C ALA A 1006 -25.82 14.44 18.83
N GLN A 1007 -24.73 14.01 19.48
CA GLN A 1007 -24.78 13.20 20.70
C GLN A 1007 -25.38 13.96 21.88
N HIS A 1008 -25.04 15.24 22.06
CA HIS A 1008 -25.61 16.08 23.12
C HIS A 1008 -27.12 16.31 22.96
N HIS A 1009 -27.63 16.27 21.72
CA HIS A 1009 -29.07 16.29 21.44
C HIS A 1009 -29.78 14.94 21.68
N GLY A 1010 -29.07 13.92 22.19
CA GLY A 1010 -29.64 12.62 22.56
C GLY A 1010 -29.76 11.62 21.40
N HIS A 1011 -29.18 11.92 20.24
CA HIS A 1011 -29.17 11.00 19.11
C HIS A 1011 -28.06 9.95 19.26
N ASN A 1012 -28.39 8.67 19.07
CA ASN A 1012 -27.41 7.60 19.10
C ASN A 1012 -26.64 7.53 17.77
N VAL A 1013 -25.44 8.12 17.75
CA VAL A 1013 -24.64 8.20 16.53
C VAL A 1013 -24.26 6.82 15.99
N LEU A 1014 -23.98 5.86 16.86
CA LEU A 1014 -23.55 4.52 16.45
C LEU A 1014 -24.64 3.79 15.67
N THR A 1015 -25.90 3.82 16.12
CA THR A 1015 -27.01 3.15 15.41
C THR A 1015 -27.35 3.86 14.10
N HIS A 1016 -27.24 5.18 14.04
CA HIS A 1016 -27.46 5.95 12.81
C HIS A 1016 -26.35 5.70 11.78
N LYS A 1017 -25.08 5.70 12.19
CA LYS A 1017 -23.96 5.29 11.32
C LYS A 1017 -24.11 3.84 10.86
N ALA A 1018 -24.52 2.92 11.76
CA ALA A 1018 -24.72 1.51 11.43
C ALA A 1018 -25.85 1.28 10.42
N SER A 1019 -27.02 1.90 10.63
CA SER A 1019 -28.13 1.84 9.68
C SER A 1019 -27.75 2.40 8.31
N SER A 1020 -26.98 3.51 8.29
CA SER A 1020 -26.51 4.08 7.03
C SER A 1020 -25.51 3.17 6.30
N LEU A 1021 -24.59 2.52 7.04
CA LEU A 1021 -23.62 1.60 6.48
C LEU A 1021 -24.29 0.33 5.94
N ALA A 1022 -25.30 -0.18 6.65
CA ALA A 1022 -26.11 -1.32 6.22
C ALA A 1022 -26.90 -1.02 4.92
N LEU A 1023 -27.56 0.13 4.86
CA LEU A 1023 -28.32 0.53 3.67
C LEU A 1023 -27.41 0.75 2.45
N GLY A 1024 -26.27 1.41 2.63
CA GLY A 1024 -25.33 1.59 1.53
C GLY A 1024 -24.66 0.27 1.11
N ALA A 1025 -24.39 -0.65 2.03
CA ALA A 1025 -23.90 -2.00 1.73
C ALA A 1025 -24.91 -2.81 0.91
N ALA A 1026 -26.20 -2.73 1.24
CA ALA A 1026 -27.29 -3.32 0.46
C ALA A 1026 -27.31 -2.82 -1.00
N ILE A 1027 -27.20 -1.50 -1.19
CA ILE A 1027 -27.17 -0.88 -2.53
C ILE A 1027 -25.91 -1.31 -3.30
N ALA A 1028 -24.76 -1.38 -2.64
CA ALA A 1028 -23.53 -1.85 -3.25
C ALA A 1028 -23.61 -3.34 -3.67
N ALA A 1029 -24.27 -4.19 -2.88
CA ALA A 1029 -24.48 -5.60 -3.23
C ALA A 1029 -25.37 -5.76 -4.47
N LEU A 1030 -26.41 -4.93 -4.63
CA LEU A 1030 -27.20 -4.88 -5.87
C LEU A 1030 -26.33 -4.53 -7.08
N ALA A 1031 -25.42 -3.55 -6.93
CA ALA A 1031 -24.46 -3.23 -7.99
C ALA A 1031 -23.55 -4.43 -8.31
N GLY A 1032 -23.11 -5.18 -7.28
CA GLY A 1032 -22.34 -6.41 -7.42
C GLY A 1032 -23.07 -7.51 -8.20
N ALA A 1033 -24.36 -7.71 -7.95
CA ALA A 1033 -25.19 -8.68 -8.68
C ALA A 1033 -25.24 -8.34 -10.18
N PHE A 1034 -25.53 -7.08 -10.53
CA PHE A 1034 -25.50 -6.63 -11.92
C PHE A 1034 -24.12 -6.75 -12.55
N TRP A 1035 -23.05 -6.53 -11.78
CA TRP A 1035 -21.70 -6.67 -12.28
C TRP A 1035 -21.32 -8.13 -12.55
N ALA A 1036 -21.71 -9.06 -11.67
CA ALA A 1036 -21.56 -10.49 -11.90
C ALA A 1036 -22.26 -10.91 -13.21
N TRP A 1037 -23.52 -10.52 -13.40
CA TRP A 1037 -24.27 -10.84 -14.63
C TRP A 1037 -23.67 -10.19 -15.88
N LYS A 1038 -23.14 -8.97 -15.77
CA LYS A 1038 -22.42 -8.29 -16.86
C LYS A 1038 -21.18 -9.08 -17.27
N LEU A 1039 -20.40 -9.56 -16.29
CA LEU A 1039 -19.14 -10.26 -16.55
C LEU A 1039 -19.36 -11.71 -16.99
N THR A 1040 -20.48 -12.35 -16.64
CA THR A 1040 -20.82 -13.77 -16.90
C THR A 1040 -19.87 -14.80 -16.25
N GLY A 1041 -18.70 -14.35 -15.82
CA GLY A 1041 -17.74 -14.99 -14.93
C GLY A 1041 -16.70 -13.96 -14.50
N PHE A 1042 -16.17 -14.06 -13.29
CA PHE A 1042 -15.22 -13.08 -12.76
C PHE A 1042 -14.12 -13.72 -11.91
N GLU A 1043 -12.93 -13.15 -12.05
CA GLU A 1043 -11.71 -13.49 -11.29
C GLU A 1043 -11.42 -12.42 -10.24
N PRO A 1044 -10.71 -12.73 -9.14
CA PRO A 1044 -10.35 -11.77 -8.08
C PRO A 1044 -9.85 -10.39 -8.53
N THR A 1045 -9.24 -10.29 -9.71
CA THR A 1045 -8.73 -9.05 -10.26
C THR A 1045 -9.81 -7.97 -10.48
N PHE A 1046 -11.10 -8.33 -10.58
CA PHE A 1046 -12.21 -7.36 -10.69
C PHE A 1046 -12.35 -6.47 -9.45
N MET A 1047 -11.97 -6.99 -8.27
CA MET A 1047 -12.00 -6.26 -7.00
C MET A 1047 -10.73 -5.43 -6.74
N ALA A 1048 -9.77 -5.42 -7.66
CA ALA A 1048 -8.54 -4.65 -7.49
C ALA A 1048 -8.88 -3.15 -7.29
N PRO A 1049 -8.45 -2.50 -6.19
CA PRO A 1049 -8.85 -1.14 -5.87
C PRO A 1049 -8.60 -0.12 -6.98
N ALA A 1050 -7.50 -0.30 -7.73
CA ALA A 1050 -7.11 0.54 -8.85
C ALA A 1050 -8.09 0.52 -10.03
N LYS A 1051 -8.79 -0.60 -10.26
CA LYS A 1051 -9.70 -0.80 -11.40
C LYS A 1051 -11.15 -0.50 -11.08
N SER A 1052 -11.54 -0.51 -9.79
CA SER A 1052 -12.95 -0.43 -9.37
C SER A 1052 -13.19 0.73 -8.41
N THR A 1053 -12.79 0.59 -7.15
CA THR A 1053 -13.00 1.57 -6.07
C THR A 1053 -12.61 2.98 -6.47
N PHE A 1054 -11.44 3.16 -7.09
CA PHE A 1054 -10.92 4.49 -7.40
C PHE A 1054 -11.69 5.20 -8.51
N LEU A 1055 -12.23 4.45 -9.48
CA LEU A 1055 -13.11 5.01 -10.50
C LEU A 1055 -14.44 5.45 -9.90
N VAL A 1056 -15.00 4.69 -8.95
CA VAL A 1056 -16.21 5.09 -8.22
C VAL A 1056 -15.96 6.33 -7.37
N TRP A 1057 -14.79 6.42 -6.73
CA TRP A 1057 -14.39 7.63 -6.01
C TRP A 1057 -14.20 8.83 -6.93
N ALA A 1058 -13.62 8.64 -8.12
CA ALA A 1058 -13.55 9.68 -9.15
C ALA A 1058 -14.95 10.17 -9.53
N ALA A 1059 -15.89 9.25 -9.76
CA ALA A 1059 -17.29 9.58 -10.05
C ALA A 1059 -17.95 10.36 -8.90
N PHE A 1060 -17.75 9.93 -7.65
CA PHE A 1060 -18.27 10.62 -6.46
C PHE A 1060 -17.72 12.05 -6.34
N VAL A 1061 -16.41 12.23 -6.53
CA VAL A 1061 -15.74 13.52 -6.42
C VAL A 1061 -16.17 14.48 -7.53
N ILE A 1062 -16.19 14.00 -8.77
CA ILE A 1062 -16.66 14.78 -9.92
C ILE A 1062 -18.13 15.13 -9.76
N GLY A 1063 -18.96 14.21 -9.28
CA GLY A 1063 -20.38 14.43 -9.06
C GLY A 1063 -20.67 15.49 -7.99
N GLY A 1064 -19.96 15.44 -6.87
CA GLY A 1064 -20.12 16.35 -5.72
C GLY A 1064 -20.80 15.68 -4.53
N ALA A 1065 -20.17 15.80 -3.36
CA ALA A 1065 -20.60 15.11 -2.14
C ALA A 1065 -22.02 15.53 -1.70
N ALA A 1066 -22.77 14.56 -1.16
CA ALA A 1066 -24.13 14.69 -0.63
C ALA A 1066 -25.20 15.14 -1.65
N ASN A 1067 -24.96 14.94 -2.95
CA ASN A 1067 -25.94 15.20 -4.00
C ASN A 1067 -26.10 13.98 -4.93
N ASN A 1068 -27.22 13.27 -4.81
CA ASN A 1068 -27.50 12.08 -5.62
C ASN A 1068 -27.56 12.41 -7.13
N ARG A 1069 -28.07 13.59 -7.52
CA ARG A 1069 -28.06 14.03 -8.92
C ARG A 1069 -26.64 14.22 -9.45
N GLY A 1070 -25.75 14.70 -8.58
CA GLY A 1070 -24.32 14.76 -8.84
C GLY A 1070 -23.71 13.39 -9.12
N MET A 1071 -24.07 12.38 -8.33
CA MET A 1071 -23.57 11.01 -8.51
C MET A 1071 -23.90 10.43 -9.88
N ILE A 1072 -25.12 10.69 -10.40
CA ILE A 1072 -25.54 10.26 -11.74
C ILE A 1072 -24.63 10.86 -12.80
N ILE A 1073 -24.40 12.17 -12.76
CA ILE A 1073 -23.55 12.87 -13.72
C ILE A 1073 -22.09 12.41 -13.60
N GLY A 1074 -21.56 12.30 -12.37
CA GLY A 1074 -20.20 11.86 -12.11
C GLY A 1074 -19.94 10.43 -12.61
N ALA A 1075 -20.85 9.49 -12.32
CA ALA A 1075 -20.78 8.13 -12.83
C ALA A 1075 -20.87 8.08 -14.36
N SER A 1076 -21.76 8.88 -14.95
CA SER A 1076 -21.90 8.96 -16.40
C SER A 1076 -20.61 9.44 -17.08
N ILE A 1077 -19.96 10.48 -16.55
CA ILE A 1077 -18.69 10.99 -17.09
C ILE A 1077 -17.60 9.91 -17.03
N ILE A 1078 -17.45 9.23 -15.89
CA ILE A 1078 -16.41 8.20 -15.72
C ILE A 1078 -16.66 6.99 -16.63
N VAL A 1079 -17.90 6.50 -16.71
CA VAL A 1079 -18.23 5.33 -17.54
C VAL A 1079 -18.10 5.64 -19.03
N LEU A 1080 -18.54 6.82 -19.48
CA LEU A 1080 -18.38 7.22 -20.88
C LEU A 1080 -16.92 7.42 -21.25
N MET A 1081 -16.14 8.05 -20.36
CA MET A 1081 -14.71 8.17 -20.54
C MET A 1081 -14.05 6.78 -20.63
N GLU A 1082 -14.41 5.85 -19.74
CA GLU A 1082 -13.92 4.47 -19.78
C GLU A 1082 -14.27 3.77 -21.10
N PHE A 1083 -15.50 3.93 -21.59
CA PHE A 1083 -15.91 3.39 -22.88
C PHE A 1083 -15.06 3.95 -24.02
N VAL A 1084 -14.93 5.27 -24.12
CA VAL A 1084 -14.16 5.94 -25.18
C VAL A 1084 -12.71 5.44 -25.19
N PHE A 1085 -12.10 5.30 -24.02
CA PHE A 1085 -10.75 4.74 -23.94
C PHE A 1085 -10.69 3.28 -24.33
N ASN A 1086 -11.62 2.44 -23.89
CA ASN A 1086 -11.62 1.04 -24.29
C ASN A 1086 -11.77 0.91 -25.83
N VAL A 1087 -12.53 1.80 -26.48
CA VAL A 1087 -12.59 1.89 -27.95
C VAL A 1087 -11.28 2.35 -28.55
N LEU A 1088 -10.65 3.42 -28.01
CA LEU A 1088 -9.34 3.90 -28.46
C LEU A 1088 -8.25 2.82 -28.31
N VAL A 1089 -8.28 2.04 -27.24
CA VAL A 1089 -7.38 0.89 -27.01
C VAL A 1089 -7.61 -0.22 -28.01
N ALA A 1090 -8.88 -0.51 -28.32
CA ALA A 1090 -9.23 -1.55 -29.25
C ALA A 1090 -8.93 -1.18 -30.70
N ALA A 1091 -8.81 0.12 -31.02
CA ALA A 1091 -8.54 0.63 -32.36
C ALA A 1091 -7.10 0.38 -32.81
N SER A 1092 -6.74 -0.89 -33.02
CA SER A 1092 -5.42 -1.34 -33.49
C SER A 1092 -5.33 -1.42 -35.02
N SER A 1093 -6.48 -1.55 -35.70
CA SER A 1093 -6.57 -1.64 -37.17
C SER A 1093 -7.19 -0.37 -37.76
N PRO A 1094 -6.78 0.07 -38.97
CA PRO A 1094 -7.32 1.26 -39.64
C PRO A 1094 -8.85 1.25 -39.84
N ASP A 1095 -9.45 0.05 -39.92
CA ASP A 1095 -10.88 -0.14 -40.15
C ASP A 1095 -11.73 0.11 -38.89
N LEU A 1096 -11.10 0.21 -37.71
CA LEU A 1096 -11.78 0.44 -36.45
C LEU A 1096 -12.04 1.93 -36.19
N PRO A 1097 -13.19 2.27 -35.57
CA PRO A 1097 -13.52 3.66 -35.25
C PRO A 1097 -12.48 4.28 -34.32
N LEU A 1098 -12.20 5.56 -34.54
CA LEU A 1098 -11.20 6.35 -33.79
C LEU A 1098 -9.73 5.95 -33.97
N TYR A 1099 -9.38 5.01 -34.88
CA TYR A 1099 -7.98 4.63 -35.15
C TYR A 1099 -7.06 5.83 -35.39
N SER A 1100 -7.42 6.75 -36.28
CA SER A 1100 -6.60 7.94 -36.56
C SER A 1100 -6.45 8.89 -35.36
N THR A 1101 -7.40 8.88 -34.44
CA THR A 1101 -7.31 9.64 -33.18
C THR A 1101 -6.41 8.91 -32.20
N ALA A 1102 -6.52 7.58 -32.15
CA ALA A 1102 -5.68 6.75 -31.33
C ALA A 1102 -4.20 6.89 -31.73
N ASP A 1103 -3.89 6.70 -33.00
CA ASP A 1103 -2.55 6.84 -33.60
C ASP A 1103 -1.93 8.23 -33.34
N ARG A 1104 -2.72 9.30 -33.42
CA ARG A 1104 -2.24 10.68 -33.11
C ARG A 1104 -1.88 10.87 -31.64
N ILE A 1105 -2.64 10.26 -30.74
CA ILE A 1105 -2.40 10.34 -29.31
C ILE A 1105 -1.17 9.48 -28.97
N ASP A 1106 -1.09 8.27 -29.52
CA ASP A 1106 0.05 7.37 -29.31
C ASP A 1106 1.33 8.00 -29.82
N SER A 1107 1.36 8.55 -31.04
CA SER A 1107 2.52 9.28 -31.57
C SER A 1107 2.87 10.56 -30.80
N LEU A 1108 1.93 11.17 -30.06
CA LEU A 1108 2.23 12.28 -29.15
C LEU A 1108 2.93 11.78 -27.89
N PHE A 1109 2.41 10.72 -27.27
CA PHE A 1109 3.00 10.13 -26.07
C PHE A 1109 4.34 9.44 -26.35
N GLU A 1110 4.48 8.79 -27.51
CA GLU A 1110 5.74 8.23 -27.99
C GLU A 1110 6.80 9.33 -28.09
N ARG A 1111 6.48 10.48 -28.69
CA ARG A 1111 7.41 11.63 -28.77
C ARG A 1111 7.79 12.19 -27.40
N LEU A 1112 6.87 12.15 -26.43
CA LEU A 1112 7.16 12.56 -25.05
C LEU A 1112 8.27 11.69 -24.41
N VAL A 1113 8.37 10.44 -24.85
CA VAL A 1113 9.27 9.42 -24.29
C VAL A 1113 10.56 9.27 -25.10
N THR A 1114 10.47 9.37 -26.42
CA THR A 1114 11.60 9.20 -27.37
C THR A 1114 12.40 10.50 -27.57
N ASP A 1115 11.74 11.63 -27.78
CA ASP A 1115 12.38 12.94 -27.99
C ASP A 1115 12.28 13.83 -26.74
N GLN A 1116 13.05 13.44 -25.73
CA GLN A 1116 13.04 14.08 -24.41
C GLN A 1116 13.63 15.50 -24.45
N TRP A 1117 14.58 15.78 -25.36
CA TRP A 1117 15.16 17.10 -25.54
C TRP A 1117 14.18 18.08 -26.19
N ALA A 1118 13.41 17.67 -27.21
CA ALA A 1118 12.34 18.52 -27.74
C ALA A 1118 11.25 18.78 -26.71
N THR A 1119 10.88 17.75 -25.94
CA THR A 1119 9.93 17.88 -24.83
C THR A 1119 10.43 18.88 -23.78
N THR A 1120 11.71 18.81 -23.40
CA THR A 1120 12.34 19.76 -22.49
C THR A 1120 12.24 21.21 -22.99
N LYS A 1121 12.52 21.44 -24.28
CA LYS A 1121 12.39 22.77 -24.91
C LYS A 1121 10.94 23.27 -24.86
N ALA A 1122 9.96 22.40 -25.08
CA ALA A 1122 8.54 22.76 -24.98
C ALA A 1122 8.15 23.21 -23.56
N PHE A 1123 8.65 22.53 -22.52
CA PHE A 1123 8.41 22.95 -21.13
C PHE A 1123 9.18 24.21 -20.71
N LEU A 1124 10.37 24.45 -21.26
CA LEU A 1124 11.08 25.73 -21.09
C LEU A 1124 10.30 26.88 -21.74
N LEU A 1125 9.71 26.65 -22.91
CA LEU A 1125 8.81 27.62 -23.56
C LEU A 1125 7.55 27.87 -22.69
N LEU A 1126 6.95 26.81 -22.14
CA LEU A 1126 5.84 26.93 -21.19
C LEU A 1126 6.24 27.76 -19.96
N THR A 1127 7.46 27.59 -19.46
CA THR A 1127 8.02 28.40 -18.37
C THR A 1127 8.09 29.87 -18.75
N ALA A 1128 8.65 30.18 -19.92
CA ALA A 1128 8.77 31.54 -20.42
C ALA A 1128 7.39 32.21 -20.58
N ILE A 1129 6.41 31.47 -21.12
CA ILE A 1129 5.01 31.91 -21.21
C ILE A 1129 4.43 32.16 -19.83
N GLY A 1130 4.62 31.24 -18.88
CA GLY A 1130 4.13 31.38 -17.51
C GLY A 1130 4.69 32.62 -16.81
N ILE A 1131 5.98 32.91 -17.00
CA ILE A 1131 6.63 34.12 -16.48
C ILE A 1131 6.07 35.37 -17.18
N ALA A 1132 5.88 35.33 -18.51
CA ALA A 1132 5.34 36.44 -19.29
C ALA A 1132 3.91 36.82 -18.87
N ILE A 1133 3.04 35.84 -18.64
CA ILE A 1133 1.64 36.04 -18.19
C ILE A 1133 1.58 36.32 -16.66
N ARG A 1134 2.73 36.33 -15.96
CA ARG A 1134 2.81 36.41 -14.48
C ARG A 1134 2.01 35.32 -13.77
N SER A 1135 1.79 34.18 -14.44
CA SER A 1135 1.11 33.02 -13.87
C SER A 1135 2.13 32.09 -13.22
N ARG A 1136 2.23 32.17 -11.89
CA ARG A 1136 3.14 31.31 -11.11
C ARG A 1136 2.88 29.81 -11.35
N GLY A 1137 1.62 29.40 -11.51
CA GLY A 1137 1.28 27.99 -11.73
C GLY A 1137 1.87 27.46 -13.03
N ILE A 1138 1.72 28.20 -14.14
CA ILE A 1138 2.24 27.79 -15.45
C ILE A 1138 3.78 27.80 -15.44
N ALA A 1139 4.38 28.82 -14.82
CA ALA A 1139 5.84 28.89 -14.69
C ALA A 1139 6.40 27.73 -13.87
N GLU A 1140 5.77 27.39 -12.74
CA GLU A 1140 6.19 26.26 -11.90
C GLU A 1140 6.02 24.91 -12.64
N THR A 1141 4.90 24.70 -13.35
CA THR A 1141 4.70 23.50 -14.18
C THR A 1141 5.74 23.39 -15.30
N GLY A 1142 6.05 24.51 -15.97
CA GLY A 1142 7.11 24.58 -16.97
C GLY A 1142 8.47 24.19 -16.40
N ILE A 1143 8.89 24.79 -15.28
CA ILE A 1143 10.19 24.53 -14.66
C ILE A 1143 10.28 23.06 -14.23
N CYS A 1144 9.25 22.59 -13.54
CA CYS A 1144 9.17 21.20 -13.10
C CYS A 1144 9.24 20.23 -14.29
N GLY A 1145 8.43 20.44 -15.33
CA GLY A 1145 8.45 19.58 -16.53
C GLY A 1145 9.81 19.60 -17.21
N SER A 1146 10.41 20.79 -17.40
CA SER A 1146 11.73 20.91 -18.02
C SER A 1146 12.83 20.20 -17.22
N ALA A 1147 12.78 20.26 -15.88
CA ALA A 1147 13.75 19.58 -15.03
C ALA A 1147 13.61 18.06 -15.11
N VAL A 1148 12.38 17.54 -15.14
CA VAL A 1148 12.12 16.09 -15.27
C VAL A 1148 12.62 15.58 -16.62
N PHE A 1149 12.19 16.19 -17.71
CA PHE A 1149 12.56 15.70 -19.05
C PHE A 1149 14.04 15.94 -19.38
N ALA A 1150 14.66 16.99 -18.85
CA ALA A 1150 16.10 17.19 -18.97
C ALA A 1150 16.87 16.12 -18.20
N PHE A 1151 16.44 15.80 -16.97
CA PHE A 1151 17.06 14.76 -16.15
C PHE A 1151 16.94 13.38 -16.82
N THR A 1152 15.74 13.03 -17.31
CA THR A 1152 15.56 11.78 -18.03
C THR A 1152 16.43 11.76 -19.28
N ALA A 1153 16.54 12.86 -20.02
CA ALA A 1153 17.35 12.88 -21.25
C ALA A 1153 18.85 12.70 -20.99
N LEU A 1154 19.31 13.12 -19.80
CA LEU A 1154 20.69 12.94 -19.36
C LEU A 1154 20.97 11.51 -18.85
N MET A 1155 20.03 10.92 -18.11
CA MET A 1155 20.23 9.60 -17.48
C MET A 1155 19.85 8.43 -18.38
N LEU A 1156 18.90 8.63 -19.30
CA LEU A 1156 18.35 7.62 -20.20
C LEU A 1156 18.83 7.91 -21.62
N GLN A 1157 20.08 7.52 -21.90
CA GLN A 1157 20.70 7.59 -23.22
C GLN A 1157 20.12 6.52 -24.17
N GLU A 1158 20.56 6.52 -25.44
CA GLU A 1158 20.00 5.70 -26.53
C GLU A 1158 19.93 4.20 -26.18
N LYS A 1159 20.96 3.65 -25.54
CA LYS A 1159 20.98 2.23 -25.09
C LYS A 1159 19.81 1.83 -24.19
N SER A 1160 19.36 2.72 -23.30
CA SER A 1160 18.25 2.42 -22.39
C SER A 1160 16.91 2.26 -23.13
N ILE A 1161 16.77 2.93 -24.28
CA ILE A 1161 15.60 2.83 -25.15
C ILE A 1161 15.70 1.52 -25.94
N ASP A 1162 16.88 1.23 -26.49
CA ASP A 1162 17.14 0.03 -27.30
C ASP A 1162 16.93 -1.28 -26.51
N VAL A 1163 17.39 -1.33 -25.24
CA VAL A 1163 17.20 -2.50 -24.36
C VAL A 1163 15.72 -2.71 -24.02
N VAL A 1164 14.99 -1.64 -23.73
CA VAL A 1164 13.54 -1.72 -23.49
C VAL A 1164 12.79 -2.19 -24.75
N THR A 1165 13.26 -1.80 -25.94
CA THR A 1165 12.66 -2.23 -27.22
C THR A 1165 13.06 -3.63 -27.67
N ASN A 1166 14.21 -4.17 -27.24
CA ASN A 1166 14.66 -5.51 -27.62
C ASN A 1166 14.10 -6.63 -26.72
N LEU A 1167 13.76 -6.33 -25.46
CA LEU A 1167 13.17 -7.30 -24.53
C LEU A 1167 11.74 -7.75 -24.93
N SER A 1168 11.04 -7.01 -25.78
CA SER A 1168 9.67 -7.34 -26.22
C SER A 1168 9.57 -8.24 -27.45
N GLY A 1169 10.68 -8.54 -28.15
CA GLY A 1169 10.66 -9.37 -29.37
C GLY A 1169 9.91 -8.78 -30.57
N GLU A 1170 9.21 -7.66 -30.39
CA GLU A 1170 8.59 -6.85 -31.43
C GLU A 1170 9.17 -5.44 -31.37
N VAL A 1171 9.63 -4.97 -32.53
CA VAL A 1171 9.99 -3.58 -32.78
C VAL A 1171 8.74 -2.76 -32.58
N SER A 1172 8.60 -2.12 -31.42
CA SER A 1172 8.09 -0.76 -31.31
C SER A 1172 7.77 -0.39 -29.86
N ILE A 1173 7.99 0.89 -29.58
CA ILE A 1173 7.32 1.63 -28.50
C ILE A 1173 5.78 1.69 -28.76
N ALA A 1174 5.24 1.01 -29.79
CA ALA A 1174 3.81 0.83 -30.03
C ALA A 1174 3.10 -0.04 -28.97
N GLY A 1175 3.85 -0.54 -27.97
CA GLY A 1175 3.30 -1.07 -26.73
C GLY A 1175 2.83 -0.02 -25.72
N ALA A 1176 2.84 1.28 -26.04
CA ALA A 1176 2.10 2.29 -25.30
C ALA A 1176 0.59 2.09 -25.52
N ASN A 1177 0.07 0.92 -25.17
CA ASN A 1177 -1.36 0.64 -25.17
C ASN A 1177 -2.06 1.83 -24.50
N MET A 1178 -3.01 2.44 -25.21
CA MET A 1178 -3.93 3.49 -24.73
C MET A 1178 -4.49 3.24 -23.32
N ALA A 1179 -4.43 1.99 -22.85
CA ALA A 1179 -4.80 1.54 -21.53
C ALA A 1179 -4.05 2.29 -20.42
N TYR A 1180 -2.79 2.67 -20.63
CA TYR A 1180 -2.01 3.41 -19.62
C TYR A 1180 -2.31 4.91 -19.64
N VAL A 1181 -2.54 5.47 -20.84
CA VAL A 1181 -3.00 6.84 -21.04
C VAL A 1181 -4.36 7.05 -20.36
N LYS A 1182 -5.28 6.07 -20.45
CA LYS A 1182 -6.56 6.07 -19.74
C LYS A 1182 -6.39 6.31 -18.24
N VAL A 1183 -5.52 5.56 -17.57
CA VAL A 1183 -5.30 5.68 -16.11
C VAL A 1183 -4.71 7.04 -15.74
N MET A 1184 -3.82 7.57 -16.57
CA MET A 1184 -3.23 8.90 -16.37
C MET A 1184 -4.30 10.00 -16.44
N LEU A 1185 -5.17 9.91 -17.45
CA LEU A 1185 -6.21 10.89 -17.69
C LEU A 1185 -7.30 10.85 -16.62
N VAL A 1186 -7.63 9.67 -16.09
CA VAL A 1186 -8.48 9.54 -14.89
C VAL A 1186 -7.86 10.32 -13.72
N GLY A 1187 -6.58 10.10 -13.43
CA GLY A 1187 -5.87 10.81 -12.36
C GLY A 1187 -5.83 12.33 -12.58
N ALA A 1188 -5.57 12.75 -13.82
CA ALA A 1188 -5.58 14.17 -14.19
C ALA A 1188 -6.97 14.80 -14.06
N LEU A 1189 -8.03 14.09 -14.48
CA LEU A 1189 -9.41 14.53 -14.35
C LEU A 1189 -9.81 14.70 -12.88
N MET A 1190 -9.43 13.74 -12.01
CA MET A 1190 -9.68 13.84 -10.57
C MET A 1190 -9.01 15.08 -9.97
N LEU A 1191 -7.71 15.29 -10.27
CA LEU A 1191 -6.97 16.45 -9.78
C LEU A 1191 -7.54 17.77 -10.31
N PHE A 1192 -7.85 17.83 -11.60
CA PHE A 1192 -8.42 19.02 -12.22
C PHE A 1192 -9.79 19.34 -11.63
N SER A 1193 -10.67 18.33 -11.51
CA SER A 1193 -12.00 18.48 -10.90
C SER A 1193 -11.90 19.08 -9.50
N LEU A 1194 -11.05 18.50 -8.64
CA LEU A 1194 -10.83 19.01 -7.28
C LEU A 1194 -10.19 20.40 -7.25
N LYS A 1195 -9.22 20.66 -8.14
CA LYS A 1195 -8.48 21.93 -8.20
C LYS A 1195 -9.35 23.08 -8.68
N TYR A 1196 -10.33 22.85 -9.55
CA TYR A 1196 -11.24 23.91 -9.99
C TYR A 1196 -12.50 23.99 -9.13
N ASN A 1197 -13.00 22.85 -8.64
CA ASN A 1197 -14.21 22.79 -7.86
C ASN A 1197 -14.14 21.71 -6.75
N PRO A 1198 -13.66 22.07 -5.55
CA PRO A 1198 -13.49 21.09 -4.47
C PRO A 1198 -14.80 20.50 -3.96
N ARG A 1199 -15.95 21.10 -4.31
CA ARG A 1199 -17.29 20.60 -3.97
C ARG A 1199 -17.95 19.77 -5.09
N GLY A 1200 -17.23 19.50 -6.19
CA GLY A 1200 -17.71 18.75 -7.36
C GLY A 1200 -18.53 19.57 -8.35
N LEU A 1201 -19.05 18.92 -9.40
CA LEU A 1201 -19.86 19.54 -10.46
C LEU A 1201 -21.28 19.88 -10.02
N LEU A 1202 -21.86 19.16 -9.07
CA LEU A 1202 -23.18 19.44 -8.50
C LEU A 1202 -23.07 19.38 -6.97
N PRO A 1203 -22.74 20.50 -6.31
CA PRO A 1203 -22.51 20.53 -4.87
C PRO A 1203 -23.82 20.27 -4.11
N GLU A 1204 -23.71 19.98 -2.83
CA GLU A 1204 -24.87 19.87 -1.94
C GLU A 1204 -25.68 21.17 -1.94
N VAL A 1205 -27.01 21.02 -1.98
CA VAL A 1205 -27.96 22.11 -1.81
C VAL A 1205 -28.24 22.26 -0.30
N PRO A 1206 -27.93 23.41 0.32
CA PRO A 1206 -28.16 23.62 1.74
C PRO A 1206 -29.65 23.52 2.06
N SER A 1207 -30.02 22.63 2.98
CA SER A 1207 -31.40 22.55 3.47
C SER A 1207 -31.56 23.54 4.62
N ARG A 1208 -32.17 24.70 4.36
CA ARG A 1208 -32.59 25.62 5.42
C ARG A 1208 -34.05 25.34 5.73
N PRO A 1209 -34.43 24.99 6.98
CA PRO A 1209 -35.83 24.92 7.33
C PRO A 1209 -36.46 26.28 7.05
N ALA A 1210 -37.69 26.29 6.53
CA ALA A 1210 -38.45 27.52 6.40
C ALA A 1210 -38.48 28.19 7.78
N ARG A 1211 -38.13 29.49 7.84
CA ARG A 1211 -38.34 30.24 9.08
C ARG A 1211 -39.82 30.07 9.44
N PRO A 1212 -40.17 29.73 10.69
CA PRO A 1212 -41.55 29.84 11.10
C PRO A 1212 -41.99 31.26 10.76
N ASN A 1213 -43.09 31.38 10.00
CA ASN A 1213 -43.62 32.68 9.63
C ASN A 1213 -43.79 33.50 10.91
N ASP A 1214 -43.34 34.76 10.92
CA ASP A 1214 -43.61 35.74 11.95
C ASP A 1214 -45.14 35.98 12.02
N ALA A 1215 -45.85 35.04 12.64
CA ALA A 1215 -47.27 35.08 12.95
C ALA A 1215 -47.44 34.89 14.47
N GLY A 1216 -46.61 35.59 15.24
CA GLY A 1216 -46.59 35.58 16.70
C GLY A 1216 -46.04 36.89 17.28
N GLY A 1217 -46.33 38.00 16.59
CA GLY A 1217 -45.93 39.34 16.98
C GLY A 1217 -47.12 40.27 17.22
N GLU A 1218 -48.17 39.78 17.87
CA GLU A 1218 -49.10 40.59 18.66
C GLU A 1218 -49.56 39.77 19.88
N SER A 1219 -49.56 40.43 21.05
CA SER A 1219 -49.99 40.03 22.41
C SER A 1219 -49.08 39.15 23.28
N GLU A 1220 -48.54 39.84 24.31
CA GLU A 1220 -48.02 39.45 25.65
C GLU A 1220 -46.62 38.84 25.80
#